data_AF-A0A927FYS2-F1
#
_entry.id   AF-A0A927FYS2-F1
#
_cell.length_a   1.000
_cell.length_b   1.000
_cell.length_c   1.000
_cell.angle_alpha   90.00
_cell.angle_beta   90.00
_cell.angle_gamma   90.00
#
_symmetry.space_group_name_H-M   'P 1'
#
loop_
_entity.id
_entity.type
_entity.pdbx_description
1 polymer ?
#
loop_
_entity_poly.entity_id
_entity_poly.type
_entity_poly.pdbx_seq_one_letter_code
_entity_poly.pdbx_strand_id
1 'polypeptide(L)'
;MASIERTAYPRFKKRPTSKELRDVYSPTPEENQFAHKVARGPVSVLSLLVMLKSFQRLGYFPRPKDIPVEIMIHIRTCLNLSASVEPNYNSKSIYRHQKAIRDYLNVRPYGKEALHIATTSIYKATQVMDNPADLINVSIEILIKERCELPAFSTLDRLARRIRTLVNHQLFNSVFSKLTPEIERKLDQLLVTKNDNRTSEYNLLKEIPKSATLSHMKEIQNRLLLLTDFIEEIDSLLEDIPNLKIKHFALEAKALDASELKDFNLAKRYMLLLCMIYRSKISAIDSLVEMFLKRVRTIHNKGKEELELLREKHRSKTENLISVLAEVLNATSINENDTLTGQKIRELLGRRGGIDALKEDCESISSYNGNNYLPLLWKFYKSHRKTLFRLISMIEINSTTQDQSLLEALQFLRDNENRKIENLQIDLDLSFASEQWKKTIYVPKENNLIHRKHLEICIFSYLASDLKTGDLCVKGSENFADYREQLLSWDECKPMVDEYCKELGFSSNSGDFVQQLKLWLGDTAQKVDLNYPDNGQVIINENGEPTLRKIMRKEQPQTSKALEVVISQRLPERNVLDILCNVEHWTNWTRHFGPLSGSDPKLENAMERYIITSFGYGCNLGPTQTSKHMKKAVTPHMISFVNRRHINASKIDEAIRNILNQYNQFSLPRLWGDGKTAAADGTKFDLYEENLISEYHIRYGGYGGIAYHHVSDTYIALFSHFIPCGVWEAVYIIDGLLKNKSDIQPDTLHADTQGQSTPVFALAHLLGINLMPRIRNWKDLKFYRADKDTKYHHIDQLFSDTVDWDLIETHWQDLLQVVLSIKAGKILPSTLLRKLSNYSRKNRLYQAFRELGRIVRTVFLLKYISDIKLREQIGASTNKVEAYNGFSKWLFFGGDGIISENDPEEQEKRIKYNDLVANAVIFQNVCDITLILWELSKEGYVFSKEDIVMLSPYLTRHIKRFGDYMIDLENIPQPIEGDIPV
;
A
#
# COMPACT_ATOMS: atom_id res chain seq x y z
N MET A 1 0.33 -7.89 30.05
CA MET A 1 0.13 -9.33 29.84
C MET A 1 -0.16 -9.53 28.38
N ALA A 2 0.45 -10.49 27.68
CA ALA A 2 -0.08 -10.84 26.36
C ALA A 2 -1.40 -11.57 26.57
N SER A 3 -2.47 -11.12 25.92
CA SER A 3 -3.71 -11.91 25.89
C SER A 3 -3.45 -13.16 25.07
N ILE A 4 -3.88 -14.33 25.56
CA ILE A 4 -3.80 -15.60 24.82
C ILE A 4 -4.48 -15.48 23.46
N GLU A 5 -5.49 -14.61 23.36
CA GLU A 5 -6.26 -14.41 22.14
C GLU A 5 -5.47 -13.72 21.03
N ARG A 6 -4.41 -12.99 21.38
CA ARG A 6 -3.54 -12.31 20.42
C ARG A 6 -2.41 -13.17 19.89
N THR A 7 -2.33 -14.43 20.31
CA THR A 7 -1.24 -15.34 19.94
C THR A 7 -1.75 -16.47 19.08
N ALA A 8 -0.84 -17.08 18.32
CA ALA A 8 -1.04 -18.34 17.60
C ALA A 8 -1.11 -19.54 18.55
N TYR A 9 -1.26 -19.32 19.86
CA TYR A 9 -1.39 -20.39 20.84
C TYR A 9 -2.66 -21.19 20.55
N PRO A 10 -2.55 -22.50 20.28
CA PRO A 10 -3.66 -23.30 19.78
C PRO A 10 -4.71 -23.50 20.88
N ARG A 11 -5.99 -23.46 20.48
CA ARG A 11 -7.16 -23.57 21.36
C ARG A 11 -8.26 -24.36 20.67
N PHE A 12 -9.12 -25.00 21.46
CA PHE A 12 -10.39 -25.51 20.94
C PHE A 12 -11.29 -24.34 20.53
N LYS A 13 -12.04 -24.51 19.45
CA LYS A 13 -13.14 -23.60 19.13
C LYS A 13 -14.27 -23.81 20.16
N LYS A 14 -14.98 -22.74 20.53
CA LYS A 14 -16.10 -22.79 21.48
C LYS A 14 -17.19 -23.79 21.03
N ARG A 15 -17.39 -23.95 19.73
CA ARG A 15 -18.22 -25.00 19.11
C ARG A 15 -17.56 -25.47 17.80
N PRO A 16 -16.93 -26.66 17.75
CA PRO A 16 -16.34 -27.17 16.52
C PRO A 16 -17.44 -27.52 15.50
N THR A 17 -17.23 -27.16 14.24
CA THR A 17 -18.20 -27.47 13.17
C THR A 17 -18.14 -28.95 12.78
N SER A 18 -19.21 -29.47 12.17
CA SER A 18 -19.27 -30.87 11.71
C SER A 18 -18.13 -31.24 10.76
N LYS A 19 -17.69 -30.29 9.91
CA LYS A 19 -16.53 -30.47 9.03
C LYS A 19 -15.22 -30.58 9.82
N GLU A 20 -14.98 -29.70 10.79
CA GLU A 20 -13.77 -29.75 11.61
C GLU A 20 -13.71 -31.04 12.43
N LEU A 21 -14.85 -31.49 12.97
CA LEU A 21 -14.98 -32.80 13.62
C LEU A 21 -14.51 -33.92 12.68
N ARG A 22 -14.96 -33.91 11.42
CA ARG A 22 -14.55 -34.90 10.41
C ARG A 22 -13.07 -34.80 10.02
N ASP A 23 -12.58 -33.62 9.66
CA ASP A 23 -11.25 -33.44 9.06
C ASP A 23 -10.13 -33.56 10.09
N VAL A 24 -10.35 -33.09 11.32
CA VAL A 24 -9.31 -32.98 12.35
C VAL A 24 -9.40 -34.11 13.38
N TYR A 25 -10.62 -34.45 13.80
CA TYR A 25 -10.83 -35.30 14.97
C TYR A 25 -11.20 -36.74 14.63
N SER A 26 -11.43 -37.09 13.36
CA SER A 26 -11.67 -38.49 12.97
C SER A 26 -10.38 -39.32 13.10
N PRO A 27 -10.37 -40.41 13.88
CA PRO A 27 -9.23 -41.31 13.97
C PRO A 27 -8.95 -42.02 12.64
N THR A 28 -7.68 -42.05 12.22
CA THR A 28 -7.25 -42.84 11.06
C THR A 28 -7.17 -44.33 11.42
N PRO A 29 -7.15 -45.24 10.42
CA PRO A 29 -6.97 -46.67 10.68
C PRO A 29 -5.71 -46.98 11.50
N GLU A 30 -4.60 -46.27 11.23
CA GLU A 30 -3.33 -46.45 11.93
C GLU A 30 -3.41 -46.01 13.40
N GLU A 31 -4.06 -44.87 13.66
CA GLU A 31 -4.27 -44.35 15.02
C GLU A 31 -5.20 -45.26 15.84
N ASN A 32 -6.22 -45.83 15.19
CA ASN A 32 -7.08 -46.83 15.81
C ASN A 32 -6.29 -48.09 16.17
N GLN A 33 -5.42 -48.59 15.30
CA GLN A 33 -4.55 -49.73 15.62
C GLN A 33 -3.58 -49.41 16.77
N PHE A 34 -2.97 -48.22 16.76
CA PHE A 34 -2.14 -47.74 17.86
C PHE A 34 -2.91 -47.72 19.18
N ALA A 35 -4.12 -47.18 19.19
CA ALA A 35 -4.92 -47.06 20.40
C ALA A 35 -5.27 -48.42 21.02
N HIS A 36 -5.60 -49.42 20.18
CA HIS A 36 -5.89 -50.78 20.64
C HIS A 36 -4.64 -51.57 21.08
N LYS A 37 -3.44 -51.19 20.61
CA LYS A 37 -2.17 -51.76 21.12
C LYS A 37 -1.82 -51.23 22.51
N VAL A 38 -2.13 -49.96 22.80
CA VAL A 38 -1.73 -49.26 24.03
C VAL A 38 -2.77 -49.38 25.14
N ALA A 39 -4.06 -49.32 24.81
CA ALA A 39 -5.16 -49.31 25.76
C ALA A 39 -6.05 -50.54 25.60
N ARG A 40 -6.55 -51.08 26.73
CA ARG A 40 -7.49 -52.22 26.74
C ARG A 40 -8.87 -51.78 27.20
N GLY A 41 -9.90 -52.16 26.45
CA GLY A 41 -11.30 -51.87 26.74
C GLY A 41 -11.80 -50.54 26.16
N PRO A 42 -13.12 -50.43 25.89
CA PRO A 42 -13.71 -49.35 25.10
C PRO A 42 -13.51 -47.96 25.72
N VAL A 43 -13.59 -47.86 27.05
CA VAL A 43 -13.35 -46.61 27.80
C VAL A 43 -11.92 -46.11 27.63
N SER A 44 -10.92 -47.00 27.78
CA SER A 44 -9.51 -46.61 27.73
C SER A 44 -9.06 -46.26 26.32
N VAL A 45 -9.59 -46.95 25.30
CA VAL A 45 -9.35 -46.64 23.88
C VAL A 45 -9.95 -45.28 23.51
N LEU A 46 -11.18 -45.01 23.94
CA LEU A 46 -11.82 -43.70 23.73
C LEU A 46 -11.01 -42.58 24.40
N SER A 47 -10.61 -42.74 25.66
CA SER A 47 -9.78 -41.76 26.37
C SER A 47 -8.44 -41.50 25.69
N LEU A 48 -7.78 -42.54 25.18
CA LEU A 48 -6.50 -42.41 24.49
C LEU A 48 -6.65 -41.68 23.15
N LEU A 49 -7.67 -42.00 22.35
CA LEU A 49 -7.92 -41.35 21.06
C LEU A 49 -8.37 -39.89 21.22
N VAL A 50 -9.23 -39.60 22.19
CA VAL A 50 -9.60 -38.21 22.53
C VAL A 50 -8.35 -37.40 22.91
N MET A 51 -7.45 -37.97 23.73
CA MET A 51 -6.18 -37.31 24.07
C MET A 51 -5.24 -37.17 22.87
N LEU A 52 -5.12 -38.18 22.03
CA LEU A 52 -4.27 -38.17 20.83
C LEU A 52 -4.73 -37.07 19.87
N LYS A 53 -6.03 -37.02 19.54
CA LYS A 53 -6.60 -36.01 18.65
C LYS A 53 -6.53 -34.60 19.23
N SER A 54 -6.76 -34.48 20.54
CA SER A 54 -6.55 -33.21 21.25
C SER A 54 -5.10 -32.75 21.16
N PHE A 55 -4.13 -33.65 21.33
CA PHE A 55 -2.70 -33.32 21.26
C PHE A 55 -2.27 -32.98 19.83
N GLN A 56 -2.70 -33.71 18.82
CA GLN A 56 -2.38 -33.39 17.41
C GLN A 56 -2.89 -32.00 17.02
N ARG A 57 -4.04 -31.59 17.57
CA ARG A 57 -4.60 -30.25 17.32
C ARG A 57 -3.90 -29.15 18.14
N LEU A 58 -3.54 -29.42 19.39
CA LEU A 58 -3.09 -28.39 20.34
C LEU A 58 -1.57 -28.37 20.57
N GLY A 59 -0.83 -29.43 20.26
CA GLY A 59 0.58 -29.56 20.61
C GLY A 59 0.87 -29.65 22.11
N TYR A 60 -0.16 -29.76 22.96
CA TYR A 60 -0.07 -29.98 24.40
C TYR A 60 -1.25 -30.82 24.89
N PHE A 61 -1.15 -31.39 26.10
CA PHE A 61 -2.26 -32.14 26.71
C PHE A 61 -3.22 -31.20 27.46
N PRO A 62 -4.46 -30.97 26.98
CA PRO A 62 -5.44 -30.14 27.69
C PRO A 62 -5.95 -30.83 28.95
N ARG A 63 -6.56 -30.07 29.86
CA ARG A 63 -7.30 -30.70 30.97
C ARG A 63 -8.51 -31.40 30.39
N PRO A 64 -8.88 -32.60 30.88
CA PRO A 64 -10.04 -33.32 30.37
C PRO A 64 -11.35 -32.53 30.34
N LYS A 65 -11.54 -31.61 31.30
CA LYS A 65 -12.71 -30.73 31.39
C LYS A 65 -12.77 -29.65 30.31
N ASP A 66 -11.63 -29.34 29.70
CA ASP A 66 -11.52 -28.28 28.69
C ASP A 66 -11.78 -28.83 27.27
N ILE A 67 -11.97 -30.15 27.12
CA ILE A 67 -12.24 -30.80 25.83
C ILE A 67 -13.75 -30.69 25.51
N PRO A 68 -14.14 -30.05 24.38
CA PRO A 68 -15.53 -29.98 23.95
C PRO A 68 -16.22 -31.36 23.90
N VAL A 69 -17.46 -31.40 24.38
CA VAL A 69 -18.26 -32.63 24.43
C VAL A 69 -18.52 -33.18 23.03
N GLU A 70 -18.66 -32.29 22.05
CA GLU A 70 -18.87 -32.61 20.64
C GLU A 70 -17.72 -33.44 20.06
N ILE A 71 -16.47 -33.16 20.45
CA ILE A 71 -15.30 -33.94 20.02
C ILE A 71 -15.36 -35.36 20.60
N MET A 72 -15.72 -35.47 21.89
CA MET A 72 -15.87 -36.76 22.55
C MET A 72 -16.99 -37.59 21.92
N ILE A 73 -18.12 -36.96 21.61
CA ILE A 73 -19.25 -37.60 20.92
C ILE A 73 -18.82 -38.06 19.52
N HIS A 74 -18.15 -37.21 18.74
CA HIS A 74 -17.70 -37.56 17.38
C HIS A 74 -16.77 -38.77 17.36
N ILE A 75 -15.72 -38.76 18.18
CA ILE A 75 -14.75 -39.88 18.24
C ILE A 75 -15.43 -41.17 18.70
N ARG A 76 -16.37 -41.07 19.65
CA ARG A 76 -17.16 -42.22 20.11
C ARG A 76 -18.01 -42.83 18.98
N THR A 77 -18.63 -41.98 18.16
CA THR A 77 -19.39 -42.40 16.98
C THR A 77 -18.49 -43.07 15.95
N CYS A 78 -17.29 -42.53 15.69
CA CYS A 78 -16.32 -43.15 14.78
C CYS A 78 -15.87 -44.56 15.22
N LEU A 79 -15.91 -44.84 16.53
CA LEU A 79 -15.55 -46.14 17.12
C LEU A 79 -16.73 -47.11 17.26
N ASN A 80 -17.95 -46.72 16.85
CA ASN A 80 -19.18 -47.50 17.03
C ASN A 80 -19.44 -47.91 18.51
N LEU A 81 -19.10 -47.03 19.46
CA LEU A 81 -19.29 -47.27 20.89
C LEU A 81 -20.65 -46.76 21.39
N SER A 82 -21.22 -47.41 22.42
CA SER A 82 -22.51 -47.00 23.00
C SER A 82 -22.43 -45.66 23.71
N ALA A 83 -23.56 -44.95 23.79
CA ALA A 83 -23.66 -43.64 24.46
C ALA A 83 -23.33 -43.69 25.97
N SER A 84 -23.38 -44.88 26.58
CA SER A 84 -23.01 -45.12 27.99
C SER A 84 -21.50 -45.17 28.24
N VAL A 85 -20.67 -45.26 27.20
CA VAL A 85 -19.21 -45.28 27.32
C VAL A 85 -18.70 -43.84 27.34
N GLU A 86 -18.20 -43.40 28.49
CA GLU A 86 -17.57 -42.10 28.68
C GLU A 86 -16.06 -42.25 28.91
N PRO A 87 -15.24 -41.30 28.44
CA PRO A 87 -13.81 -41.33 28.67
C PRO A 87 -13.49 -41.14 30.17
N ASN A 88 -12.62 -41.99 30.71
CA ASN A 88 -12.17 -41.94 32.10
C ASN A 88 -10.66 -41.64 32.20
N TYR A 89 -10.33 -40.55 32.88
CA TYR A 89 -8.97 -40.03 33.02
C TYR A 89 -8.47 -40.21 34.46
N ASN A 90 -8.05 -41.43 34.80
CA ASN A 90 -7.37 -41.69 36.06
C ASN A 90 -5.87 -41.32 35.98
N SER A 91 -5.26 -40.93 37.10
CA SER A 91 -3.89 -40.39 37.10
C SER A 91 -2.82 -41.35 36.54
N LYS A 92 -2.96 -42.67 36.78
CA LYS A 92 -2.02 -43.68 36.29
C LYS A 92 -2.19 -43.97 34.78
N SER A 93 -3.41 -43.95 34.25
CA SER A 93 -3.69 -44.18 32.84
C SER A 93 -3.32 -42.97 31.99
N ILE A 94 -3.57 -41.74 32.47
CA ILE A 94 -3.17 -40.50 31.80
C ILE A 94 -1.67 -40.49 31.52
N TYR A 95 -0.83 -40.77 32.52
CA TYR A 95 0.63 -40.73 32.34
C TYR A 95 1.11 -41.74 31.29
N ARG A 96 0.53 -42.96 31.30
CA ARG A 96 0.84 -43.98 30.28
C ARG A 96 0.39 -43.55 28.89
N HIS A 97 -0.81 -43.00 28.75
CA HIS A 97 -1.33 -42.50 27.49
C HIS A 97 -0.49 -41.34 26.95
N GLN A 98 -0.12 -40.37 27.79
CA GLN A 98 0.74 -39.24 27.39
C GLN A 98 2.10 -39.71 26.90
N LYS A 99 2.73 -40.67 27.60
CA LYS A 99 4.01 -41.24 27.15
C LYS A 99 3.87 -41.94 25.80
N ALA A 100 2.86 -42.79 25.64
CA ALA A 100 2.62 -43.49 24.38
C ALA A 100 2.32 -42.55 23.22
N ILE A 101 1.57 -41.46 23.44
CA ILE A 101 1.27 -40.44 22.41
C ILE A 101 2.56 -39.71 22.00
N ARG A 102 3.41 -39.31 22.97
CA ARG A 102 4.69 -38.66 22.66
C ARG A 102 5.61 -39.55 21.83
N ASP A 103 5.70 -40.83 22.19
CA ASP A 103 6.50 -41.81 21.46
C ASP A 103 5.94 -42.04 20.04
N TYR A 104 4.61 -42.12 19.89
CA TYR A 104 3.94 -42.29 18.59
C TYR A 104 4.12 -41.09 17.65
N LEU A 105 4.02 -39.87 18.17
CA LEU A 105 4.15 -38.64 17.37
C LEU A 105 5.61 -38.16 17.24
N ASN A 106 6.57 -38.84 17.90
CA ASN A 106 7.96 -38.43 17.99
C ASN A 106 8.12 -36.98 18.52
N VAL A 107 7.45 -36.68 19.63
CA VAL A 107 7.43 -35.35 20.27
C VAL A 107 8.11 -35.40 21.64
N ARG A 108 9.01 -34.45 21.89
CA ARG A 108 9.72 -34.33 23.16
C ARG A 108 8.86 -33.62 24.20
N PRO A 109 8.82 -34.07 25.47
CA PRO A 109 8.10 -33.36 26.52
C PRO A 109 8.71 -31.99 26.78
N TYR A 110 7.90 -31.06 27.27
CA TYR A 110 8.41 -29.75 27.69
C TYR A 110 9.32 -29.89 28.93
N GLY A 111 10.63 -29.74 28.72
CA GLY A 111 11.67 -29.86 29.74
C GLY A 111 12.76 -28.79 29.60
N LYS A 112 13.97 -29.07 30.10
CA LYS A 112 15.09 -28.11 30.09
C LYS A 112 15.51 -27.70 28.68
N GLU A 113 15.59 -28.64 27.74
CA GLU A 113 15.95 -28.37 26.34
C GLU A 113 14.89 -27.51 25.64
N ALA A 114 13.61 -27.88 25.74
CA ALA A 114 12.51 -27.11 25.15
C ALA A 114 12.44 -25.68 25.72
N LEU A 115 12.66 -25.53 27.03
CA LEU A 115 12.77 -24.21 27.66
C LEU A 115 13.96 -23.40 27.12
N HIS A 116 15.12 -24.04 26.89
CA HIS A 116 16.29 -23.37 26.31
C HIS A 116 16.01 -22.92 24.87
N ILE A 117 15.41 -23.79 24.04
CA ILE A 117 14.99 -23.46 22.67
C ILE A 117 14.03 -22.26 22.67
N ALA A 118 13.00 -22.30 23.51
CA ALA A 118 12.03 -21.21 23.65
C ALA A 118 12.67 -19.90 24.14
N THR A 119 13.63 -19.98 25.06
CA THR A 119 14.35 -18.82 25.60
C THR A 119 15.23 -18.19 24.53
N THR A 120 16.01 -19.00 23.82
CA THR A 120 16.94 -18.54 22.77
C THR A 120 16.19 -17.93 21.59
N SER A 121 15.07 -18.54 21.17
CA SER A 121 14.24 -18.00 20.09
C SER A 121 13.62 -16.65 20.44
N ILE A 122 13.02 -16.55 21.62
CA ILE A 122 12.46 -15.28 22.10
C ILE A 122 13.57 -14.24 22.25
N TYR A 123 14.73 -14.59 22.79
CA TYR A 123 15.84 -13.65 22.97
C TYR A 123 16.30 -13.07 21.63
N LYS A 124 16.53 -13.92 20.63
CA LYS A 124 16.89 -13.49 19.26
C LYS A 124 15.81 -12.59 18.65
N ALA A 125 14.53 -12.98 18.76
CA ALA A 125 13.43 -12.18 18.23
C ALA A 125 13.29 -10.82 18.92
N THR A 126 13.50 -10.76 20.23
CA THR A 126 13.39 -9.54 21.05
C THR A 126 14.45 -8.50 20.72
N GLN A 127 15.59 -8.90 20.13
CA GLN A 127 16.58 -7.92 19.66
C GLN A 127 16.01 -7.02 18.56
N VAL A 128 15.10 -7.54 17.73
CA VAL A 128 14.55 -6.83 16.58
C VAL A 128 13.12 -6.36 16.80
N MET A 129 12.32 -7.16 17.53
CA MET A 129 10.88 -6.95 17.74
C MET A 129 10.56 -6.69 19.21
N ASP A 130 9.39 -6.11 19.48
CA ASP A 130 8.98 -5.75 20.84
C ASP A 130 7.57 -6.21 21.25
N ASN A 131 6.75 -6.65 20.32
CA ASN A 131 5.39 -7.07 20.62
C ASN A 131 5.40 -8.47 21.29
N PRO A 132 4.90 -8.62 22.54
CA PRO A 132 4.86 -9.90 23.24
C PRO A 132 4.14 -11.01 22.49
N ALA A 133 3.10 -10.69 21.73
CA ALA A 133 2.37 -11.69 20.96
C ALA A 133 3.27 -12.30 19.87
N ASP A 134 4.01 -11.46 19.14
CA ASP A 134 4.93 -11.89 18.09
C ASP A 134 6.08 -12.72 18.68
N LEU A 135 6.61 -12.32 19.84
CA LEU A 135 7.63 -13.09 20.55
C LEU A 135 7.13 -14.49 20.95
N ILE A 136 5.89 -14.59 21.43
CA ILE A 136 5.27 -15.88 21.77
C ILE A 136 5.05 -16.71 20.49
N ASN A 137 4.59 -16.09 19.40
CA ASN A 137 4.34 -16.78 18.13
C ASN A 137 5.62 -17.38 17.56
N VAL A 138 6.72 -16.63 17.54
CA VAL A 138 8.05 -17.12 17.12
C VAL A 138 8.49 -18.32 17.99
N SER A 139 8.24 -18.26 19.29
CA SER A 139 8.56 -19.36 20.20
C SER A 139 7.72 -20.61 19.91
N ILE A 140 6.41 -20.44 19.66
CA ILE A 140 5.50 -21.54 19.29
C ILE A 140 5.95 -22.20 18.00
N GLU A 141 6.24 -21.41 16.96
CA GLU A 141 6.68 -21.91 15.66
C GLU A 141 7.96 -22.74 15.78
N ILE A 142 8.96 -22.24 16.52
CA ILE A 142 10.23 -22.95 16.71
C ILE A 142 10.04 -24.21 17.57
N LEU A 143 9.22 -24.17 18.63
CA LEU A 143 8.91 -25.35 19.43
C LEU A 143 8.23 -26.45 18.60
N ILE A 144 7.28 -26.07 17.72
CA ILE A 144 6.62 -27.01 16.82
C ILE A 144 7.62 -27.59 15.80
N LYS A 145 8.46 -26.73 15.20
CA LYS A 145 9.49 -27.14 14.23
C LYS A 145 10.48 -28.16 14.82
N GLU A 146 10.90 -27.94 16.07
CA GLU A 146 11.79 -28.83 16.83
C GLU A 146 11.05 -30.02 17.49
N ARG A 147 9.77 -30.24 17.17
CA ARG A 147 8.92 -31.32 17.70
C ARG A 147 8.89 -31.37 19.24
N CYS A 148 8.73 -30.22 19.87
CA CYS A 148 8.56 -30.08 21.32
C CYS A 148 7.08 -29.90 21.69
N GLU A 149 6.68 -30.47 22.83
CA GLU A 149 5.39 -30.18 23.46
C GLU A 149 5.31 -28.71 23.87
N LEU A 150 4.19 -28.06 23.60
CA LEU A 150 3.94 -26.67 24.01
C LEU A 150 3.68 -26.61 25.53
N PRO A 151 4.33 -25.70 26.27
CA PRO A 151 3.98 -25.48 27.67
C PRO A 151 2.68 -24.68 27.76
N ALA A 152 2.08 -24.65 28.95
CA ALA A 152 0.93 -23.77 29.21
C ALA A 152 1.23 -22.33 28.76
N PHE A 153 0.26 -21.65 28.15
CA PHE A 153 0.39 -20.27 27.66
C PHE A 153 1.01 -19.32 28.70
N SER A 154 0.59 -19.42 29.97
CA SER A 154 1.12 -18.61 31.07
C SER A 154 2.63 -18.78 31.28
N THR A 155 3.22 -19.88 30.85
CA THR A 155 4.67 -20.10 30.86
C THR A 155 5.35 -19.34 29.73
N LEU A 156 4.86 -19.44 28.49
CA LEU A 156 5.40 -18.67 27.36
C LEU A 156 5.24 -17.17 27.57
N ASP A 157 4.09 -16.72 28.04
CA ASP A 157 3.83 -15.30 28.32
C ASP A 157 4.69 -14.77 29.47
N ARG A 158 4.91 -15.54 30.54
CA ARG A 158 5.90 -15.17 31.58
C ARG A 158 7.32 -15.13 31.02
N LEU A 159 7.70 -16.09 30.18
CA LEU A 159 9.03 -16.17 29.58
C LEU A 159 9.29 -14.99 28.63
N ALA A 160 8.36 -14.74 27.72
CA ALA A 160 8.40 -13.63 26.77
C ALA A 160 8.51 -12.28 27.48
N ARG A 161 7.72 -12.06 28.54
CA ARG A 161 7.83 -10.86 29.36
C ARG A 161 9.18 -10.73 30.04
N ARG A 162 9.66 -11.80 30.68
CA ARG A 162 10.93 -11.76 31.41
C ARG A 162 12.08 -11.41 30.47
N ILE A 163 12.14 -12.08 29.32
CA ILE A 163 13.19 -11.85 28.31
C ILE A 163 13.05 -10.44 27.73
N ARG A 164 11.83 -10.03 27.37
CA ARG A 164 11.59 -8.66 26.87
C ARG A 164 11.99 -7.59 27.87
N THR A 165 11.57 -7.71 29.12
CA THR A 165 11.95 -6.78 30.18
C THR A 165 13.47 -6.74 30.34
N LEU A 166 14.14 -7.90 30.30
CA LEU A 166 15.60 -7.98 30.38
C LEU A 166 16.29 -7.27 29.21
N VAL A 167 15.92 -7.61 27.96
CA VAL A 167 16.52 -7.02 26.76
C VAL A 167 16.23 -5.51 26.69
N ASN A 168 14.99 -5.09 26.91
CA ASN A 168 14.66 -3.67 26.88
C ASN A 168 15.36 -2.91 28.02
N HIS A 169 15.49 -3.49 29.20
CA HIS A 169 16.26 -2.87 30.28
C HIS A 169 17.75 -2.76 29.94
N GLN A 170 18.33 -3.75 29.26
CA GLN A 170 19.70 -3.67 28.73
C GLN A 170 19.84 -2.53 27.71
N LEU A 171 18.92 -2.43 26.74
CA LEU A 171 18.92 -1.36 25.74
C LEU A 171 18.71 0.03 26.36
N PHE A 172 17.79 0.14 27.32
CA PHE A 172 17.54 1.42 28.00
C PHE A 172 18.74 1.85 28.82
N ASN A 173 19.38 0.92 29.53
CA ASN A 173 20.56 1.24 30.34
C ASN A 173 21.82 1.48 29.50
N SER A 174 21.98 0.80 28.36
CA SER A 174 23.10 1.06 27.45
C SER A 174 23.04 2.49 26.93
N VAL A 175 21.87 2.97 26.52
CA VAL A 175 21.67 4.36 26.11
C VAL A 175 21.83 5.31 27.31
N PHE A 176 21.19 5.00 28.44
CA PHE A 176 21.27 5.83 29.65
C PHE A 176 22.71 6.05 30.12
N SER A 177 23.56 5.02 30.07
CA SER A 177 24.97 5.11 30.46
C SER A 177 25.83 6.01 29.56
N LYS A 178 25.36 6.31 28.35
CA LYS A 178 26.03 7.23 27.41
C LYS A 178 25.58 8.69 27.59
N LEU A 179 24.56 8.96 28.41
CA LEU A 179 23.99 10.30 28.57
C LEU A 179 24.81 11.15 29.53
N THR A 180 24.99 12.42 29.18
CA THR A 180 25.57 13.43 30.06
C THR A 180 24.46 14.11 30.89
N PRO A 181 24.77 14.62 32.10
CA PRO A 181 23.79 15.36 32.92
C PRO A 181 23.17 16.57 32.20
N GLU A 182 23.86 17.13 31.21
CA GLU A 182 23.31 18.19 30.39
C GLU A 182 22.19 17.70 29.47
N ILE A 183 22.38 16.56 28.80
CA ILE A 183 21.39 15.95 27.91
C ILE A 183 20.17 15.49 28.72
N GLU A 184 20.36 14.87 29.88
CA GLU A 184 19.26 14.46 30.77
C GLU A 184 18.35 15.65 31.13
N ARG A 185 18.96 16.77 31.53
CA ARG A 185 18.26 18.00 31.90
C ARG A 185 17.52 18.63 30.71
N LYS A 186 18.12 18.59 29.51
CA LYS A 186 17.45 19.00 28.26
C LYS A 186 16.21 18.12 27.99
N LEU A 187 16.33 16.80 28.11
CA LEU A 187 15.24 15.85 27.88
C LEU A 187 14.07 16.05 28.87
N ASP A 188 14.36 16.27 30.16
CA ASP A 188 13.30 16.53 31.15
C ASP A 188 12.59 17.87 30.90
N GLN A 189 13.29 18.89 30.42
CA GLN A 189 12.70 20.19 30.08
C GLN A 189 11.63 20.09 28.99
N LEU A 190 11.76 19.15 28.04
CA LEU A 190 10.76 18.93 26.99
C LEU A 190 9.38 18.56 27.55
N LEU A 191 9.34 17.94 28.75
CA LEU A 191 8.12 17.48 29.40
C LEU A 191 7.49 18.55 30.30
N VAL A 192 8.10 19.72 30.44
CA VAL A 192 7.59 20.83 31.27
C VAL A 192 6.79 21.80 30.40
N THR A 193 5.61 22.18 30.87
CA THR A 193 4.84 23.29 30.29
C THR A 193 5.39 24.60 30.81
N LYS A 194 5.90 25.47 29.93
CA LYS A 194 6.29 26.85 30.31
C LYS A 194 5.02 27.65 30.62
N ASN A 195 5.04 28.52 31.65
CA ASN A 195 3.86 29.18 32.22
C ASN A 195 2.98 29.99 31.23
N ASP A 196 3.50 30.37 30.06
CA ASP A 196 2.74 31.06 29.00
C ASP A 196 2.13 30.14 27.93
N ASN A 197 2.58 28.88 27.84
CA ASN A 197 2.13 27.93 26.81
C ASN A 197 1.22 26.84 27.41
N ARG A 198 0.06 26.61 26.79
CA ARG A 198 -0.85 25.50 27.14
C ARG A 198 -0.29 24.12 26.76
N THR A 199 0.82 24.04 26.04
CA THR A 199 1.42 22.80 25.50
C THR A 199 2.91 22.72 25.83
N SER A 200 3.42 21.50 26.06
CA SER A 200 4.85 21.23 26.27
C SER A 200 5.62 21.21 24.94
N GLU A 201 6.93 21.45 24.98
CA GLU A 201 7.80 21.34 23.79
C GLU A 201 7.79 19.93 23.20
N TYR A 202 7.59 18.91 24.04
CA TYR A 202 7.36 17.54 23.59
C TYR A 202 6.15 17.40 22.65
N ASN A 203 5.05 18.12 22.89
CA ASN A 203 3.90 18.06 21.99
C ASN A 203 4.18 18.70 20.63
N LEU A 204 5.06 19.71 20.57
CA LEU A 204 5.52 20.31 19.30
C LEU A 204 6.31 19.29 18.46
N LEU A 205 7.02 18.33 19.08
CA LEU A 205 7.70 17.24 18.36
C LEU A 205 6.73 16.35 17.59
N LYS A 206 5.44 16.33 17.96
CA LYS A 206 4.41 15.53 17.30
C LYS A 206 3.71 16.26 16.16
N GLU A 207 3.94 17.57 16.00
CA GLU A 207 3.29 18.36 14.98
C GLU A 207 3.71 17.91 13.58
N ILE A 208 2.70 17.75 12.72
CA ILE A 208 2.83 17.34 11.33
C ILE A 208 3.12 18.58 10.46
N PRO A 209 3.91 18.43 9.39
CA PRO A 209 4.14 19.52 8.44
C PRO A 209 2.84 20.04 7.80
N LYS A 210 2.73 21.37 7.76
CA LYS A 210 1.66 22.09 7.05
C LYS A 210 1.94 22.14 5.55
N SER A 211 1.06 22.84 4.80
CA SER A 211 1.18 23.02 3.34
C SER A 211 2.55 23.59 2.91
N ALA A 212 2.98 23.29 1.67
CA ALA A 212 4.29 23.66 1.12
C ALA A 212 4.43 25.15 0.76
N THR A 213 4.21 26.04 1.74
CA THR A 213 4.44 27.49 1.63
C THR A 213 5.88 27.84 2.03
N LEU A 214 6.36 29.00 1.60
CA LEU A 214 7.67 29.52 2.03
C LEU A 214 7.77 29.73 3.54
N SER A 215 6.65 30.11 4.18
CA SER A 215 6.61 30.35 5.63
C SER A 215 6.79 29.04 6.39
N HIS A 216 6.00 28.03 6.04
CA HIS A 216 6.07 26.71 6.66
C HIS A 216 7.43 26.02 6.38
N MET A 217 8.00 26.20 5.19
CA MET A 217 9.32 25.65 4.89
C MET A 217 10.40 26.26 5.80
N LYS A 218 10.33 27.56 6.09
CA LYS A 218 11.23 28.21 7.05
C LYS A 218 11.02 27.72 8.48
N GLU A 219 9.76 27.46 8.87
CA GLU A 219 9.40 26.89 10.17
C GLU A 219 10.04 25.52 10.36
N ILE A 220 9.93 24.63 9.37
CA ILE A 220 10.57 23.31 9.42
C ILE A 220 12.10 23.42 9.38
N GLN A 221 12.68 24.33 8.59
CA GLN A 221 14.13 24.59 8.61
C GLN A 221 14.61 25.02 10.00
N ASN A 222 13.87 25.90 10.67
CA ASN A 222 14.18 26.32 12.04
C ASN A 222 14.04 25.15 13.02
N ARG A 223 12.99 24.33 12.87
CA ARG A 223 12.79 23.14 13.70
C ARG A 223 13.91 22.12 13.52
N LEU A 224 14.35 21.86 12.28
CA LEU A 224 15.46 20.95 12.02
C LEU A 224 16.77 21.44 12.64
N LEU A 225 17.07 22.74 12.52
CA LEU A 225 18.22 23.34 13.22
C LEU A 225 18.10 23.16 14.73
N LEU A 226 16.95 23.54 15.32
CA LEU A 226 16.73 23.38 16.75
C LEU A 226 16.91 21.94 17.21
N LEU A 227 16.39 20.96 16.48
CA LEU A 227 16.56 19.54 16.80
C LEU A 227 18.00 19.06 16.69
N THR A 228 18.73 19.56 15.70
CA THR A 228 20.14 19.21 15.46
C THR A 228 21.03 19.81 16.56
N ASP A 229 20.81 21.07 16.92
CA ASP A 229 21.53 21.78 17.99
C ASP A 229 21.12 21.26 19.38
N PHE A 230 19.91 20.71 19.52
CA PHE A 230 19.42 20.20 20.80
C PHE A 230 20.26 19.00 21.29
N ILE A 231 20.48 18.02 20.42
CA ILE A 231 21.32 16.83 20.65
C ILE A 231 22.08 16.51 19.35
N GLU A 232 23.31 17.02 19.25
CA GLU A 232 24.18 16.80 18.07
C GLU A 232 24.55 15.32 17.90
N GLU A 233 24.79 14.61 19.01
CA GLU A 233 25.26 13.22 19.05
C GLU A 233 24.12 12.18 19.04
N ILE A 234 22.91 12.53 18.59
CA ILE A 234 21.77 11.61 18.68
C ILE A 234 21.99 10.30 17.89
N ASP A 235 22.70 10.39 16.77
CA ASP A 235 23.02 9.25 15.90
C ASP A 235 23.97 8.26 16.61
N SER A 236 24.97 8.74 17.38
CA SER A 236 25.89 7.87 18.14
C SER A 236 25.25 7.31 19.42
N LEU A 237 24.33 8.04 20.04
CA LEU A 237 23.58 7.55 21.21
C LEU A 237 22.69 6.34 20.87
N LEU A 238 22.20 6.25 19.62
CA LEU A 238 21.29 5.20 19.16
C LEU A 238 21.92 4.18 18.22
N GLU A 239 23.24 4.25 17.97
CA GLU A 239 23.95 3.40 16.99
C GLU A 239 23.76 1.88 17.21
N ASP A 240 23.75 1.44 18.48
CA ASP A 240 23.59 0.02 18.85
C ASP A 240 22.12 -0.46 18.82
N ILE A 241 21.17 0.43 18.52
CA ILE A 241 19.73 0.14 18.62
C ILE A 241 19.19 -0.17 17.21
N PRO A 242 18.61 -1.35 16.97
CA PRO A 242 18.03 -1.67 15.67
C PRO A 242 16.95 -0.65 15.26
N ASN A 243 16.96 -0.23 13.99
CA ASN A 243 16.01 0.77 13.47
C ASN A 243 14.53 0.41 13.73
N LEU A 244 14.17 -0.88 13.72
CA LEU A 244 12.82 -1.33 14.05
C LEU A 244 12.44 -1.04 15.52
N LYS A 245 13.38 -1.15 16.46
CA LYS A 245 13.19 -0.76 17.86
C LYS A 245 13.02 0.74 18.01
N ILE A 246 13.86 1.53 17.32
CA ILE A 246 13.75 2.99 17.32
C ILE A 246 12.35 3.43 16.83
N LYS A 247 11.88 2.85 15.71
CA LYS A 247 10.53 3.12 15.19
C LYS A 247 9.45 2.72 16.20
N HIS A 248 9.56 1.53 16.81
CA HIS A 248 8.60 1.06 17.80
C HIS A 248 8.51 1.99 19.02
N PHE A 249 9.66 2.34 19.61
CA PHE A 249 9.73 3.23 20.78
C PHE A 249 9.28 4.64 20.47
N ALA A 250 9.59 5.18 19.28
CA ALA A 250 9.07 6.47 18.86
C ALA A 250 7.55 6.46 18.67
N LEU A 251 6.96 5.38 18.16
CA LEU A 251 5.50 5.23 18.07
C LEU A 251 4.85 5.11 19.46
N GLU A 252 5.48 4.36 20.38
CA GLU A 252 5.04 4.31 21.80
C GLU A 252 5.08 5.72 22.42
N ALA A 253 6.16 6.47 22.20
CA ALA A 253 6.28 7.85 22.66
C ALA A 253 5.20 8.75 22.04
N LYS A 254 5.04 8.77 20.71
CA LYS A 254 4.05 9.61 19.97
C LYS A 254 2.65 9.44 20.56
N ALA A 255 2.28 8.21 20.91
CA ALA A 255 0.98 7.92 21.52
C ALA A 255 0.80 8.53 22.92
N LEU A 256 1.84 8.55 23.76
CA LEU A 256 1.85 8.98 25.17
C LEU A 256 1.90 10.52 25.34
N ASP A 257 1.25 11.06 26.37
CA ASP A 257 1.33 12.49 26.71
C ASP A 257 2.50 12.78 27.67
N ALA A 258 2.86 14.06 27.80
CA ALA A 258 4.03 14.48 28.59
C ALA A 258 3.91 14.11 30.07
N SER A 259 2.70 14.10 30.64
CA SER A 259 2.45 13.66 32.02
C SER A 259 2.76 12.18 32.21
N GLU A 260 2.31 11.33 31.30
CA GLU A 260 2.52 9.87 31.41
C GLU A 260 3.97 9.48 31.17
N LEU A 261 4.70 10.24 30.33
CA LEU A 261 6.14 10.03 30.18
C LEU A 261 6.90 10.25 31.50
N LYS A 262 6.39 11.12 32.39
CA LYS A 262 6.97 11.36 33.72
C LYS A 262 6.73 10.20 34.68
N ASP A 263 5.80 9.30 34.40
CA ASP A 263 5.54 8.14 35.26
C ASP A 263 6.51 6.97 34.99
N PHE A 264 7.26 7.01 33.88
CA PHE A 264 8.29 6.00 33.60
C PHE A 264 9.60 6.30 34.33
N ASN A 265 10.38 5.23 34.56
CA ASN A 265 11.76 5.35 35.03
C ASN A 265 12.63 6.12 34.02
N LEU A 266 13.73 6.71 34.50
CA LEU A 266 14.58 7.61 33.71
C LEU A 266 15.13 6.94 32.44
N ALA A 267 15.67 5.73 32.55
CA ALA A 267 16.24 5.01 31.43
C ALA A 267 15.22 4.78 30.29
N LYS A 268 14.00 4.31 30.62
CA LYS A 268 12.93 4.14 29.62
C LYS A 268 12.47 5.50 29.08
N ARG A 269 12.25 6.49 29.95
CA ARG A 269 11.79 7.83 29.55
C ARG A 269 12.74 8.45 28.53
N TYR A 270 14.04 8.46 28.82
CA TYR A 270 15.03 9.06 27.94
C TYR A 270 15.17 8.29 26.63
N MET A 271 15.10 6.95 26.64
CA MET A 271 15.05 6.17 25.40
C MET A 271 13.87 6.57 24.51
N LEU A 272 12.66 6.65 25.07
CA LEU A 272 11.46 7.03 24.32
C LEU A 272 11.57 8.44 23.73
N LEU A 273 12.08 9.40 24.52
CA LEU A 273 12.29 10.78 24.07
C LEU A 273 13.35 10.86 22.96
N LEU A 274 14.49 10.18 23.11
CA LEU A 274 15.55 10.15 22.10
C LEU A 274 15.04 9.55 20.79
N CYS A 275 14.32 8.42 20.85
CA CYS A 275 13.71 7.81 19.66
C CYS A 275 12.71 8.77 18.99
N MET A 276 11.93 9.52 19.78
CA MET A 276 10.99 10.52 19.25
C MET A 276 11.71 11.70 18.56
N ILE A 277 12.76 12.24 19.18
CA ILE A 277 13.58 13.33 18.59
C ILE A 277 14.24 12.85 17.31
N TYR A 278 14.86 11.67 17.33
CA TYR A 278 15.49 11.05 16.17
C TYR A 278 14.51 10.93 15.00
N ARG A 279 13.31 10.39 15.26
CA ARG A 279 12.26 10.28 14.23
C ARG A 279 11.72 11.64 13.79
N SER A 280 11.64 12.62 14.67
CA SER A 280 11.26 13.99 14.31
C SER A 280 12.30 14.66 13.41
N LYS A 281 13.60 14.38 13.57
CA LYS A 281 14.69 14.86 12.70
C LYS A 281 14.55 14.29 11.30
N ILE A 282 14.40 12.96 11.18
CA ILE A 282 14.16 12.27 9.89
C ILE A 282 12.91 12.82 9.20
N SER A 283 11.80 12.93 9.95
CA SER A 283 10.54 13.44 9.40
C SER A 283 10.66 14.89 8.92
N ALA A 284 11.45 15.73 9.60
CA ALA A 284 11.69 17.12 9.18
C ALA A 284 12.52 17.19 7.88
N ILE A 285 13.55 16.36 7.74
CA ILE A 285 14.35 16.25 6.51
C ILE A 285 13.45 15.83 5.34
N ASP A 286 12.69 14.75 5.50
CA ASP A 286 11.76 14.25 4.48
C ASP A 286 10.74 15.32 4.07
N SER A 287 10.16 16.02 5.05
CA SER A 287 9.19 17.09 4.81
C SER A 287 9.82 18.26 4.04
N LEU A 288 11.06 18.63 4.35
CA LEU A 288 11.76 19.71 3.66
C LEU A 288 12.06 19.37 2.20
N VAL A 289 12.49 18.13 1.93
CA VAL A 289 12.72 17.66 0.56
C VAL A 289 11.40 17.63 -0.21
N GLU A 290 10.33 17.10 0.38
CA GLU A 290 9.00 17.09 -0.25
C GLU A 290 8.49 18.50 -0.55
N MET A 291 8.62 19.43 0.40
CA MET A 291 8.30 20.84 0.18
C MET A 291 9.13 21.45 -0.95
N PHE A 292 10.42 21.15 -1.01
CA PHE A 292 11.31 21.59 -2.08
C PHE A 292 10.82 21.12 -3.46
N LEU A 293 10.53 19.82 -3.61
CA LEU A 293 9.99 19.25 -4.84
C LEU A 293 8.70 19.97 -5.27
N LYS A 294 7.77 20.18 -4.33
CA LYS A 294 6.51 20.91 -4.58
C LYS A 294 6.77 22.35 -5.01
N ARG A 295 7.69 23.07 -4.36
CA ARG A 295 8.03 24.46 -4.71
C ARG A 295 8.61 24.58 -6.11
N VAL A 296 9.57 23.72 -6.47
CA VAL A 296 10.16 23.70 -7.82
C VAL A 296 9.10 23.39 -8.87
N ARG A 297 8.21 22.42 -8.61
CA ARG A 297 7.06 22.12 -9.48
C ARG A 297 6.13 23.33 -9.66
N THR A 298 5.79 24.05 -8.58
CA THR A 298 4.98 25.28 -8.66
C THR A 298 5.64 26.36 -9.52
N ILE A 299 6.96 26.54 -9.41
CA ILE A 299 7.71 27.52 -10.21
C ILE A 299 7.59 27.17 -11.71
N HIS A 300 7.76 25.89 -12.08
CA HIS A 300 7.59 25.47 -13.46
C HIS A 300 6.15 25.60 -13.97
N ASN A 301 5.15 25.24 -13.17
CA ASN A 301 3.74 25.37 -13.55
C ASN A 301 3.38 26.83 -13.84
N LYS A 302 3.77 27.75 -12.96
CA LYS A 302 3.56 29.20 -13.19
C LYS A 302 4.28 29.71 -14.43
N GLY A 303 5.48 29.20 -14.72
CA GLY A 303 6.18 29.53 -15.96
C GLY A 303 5.43 29.07 -17.21
N LYS A 304 4.84 27.86 -17.18
CA LYS A 304 4.01 27.35 -18.28
C LYS A 304 2.70 28.13 -18.43
N GLU A 305 2.03 28.43 -17.32
CA GLU A 305 0.82 29.28 -17.32
C GLU A 305 1.11 30.67 -17.89
N GLU A 306 2.22 31.30 -17.50
CA GLU A 306 2.64 32.59 -18.07
C GLU A 306 2.92 32.47 -19.58
N LEU A 307 3.54 31.38 -20.04
CA LEU A 307 3.75 31.13 -21.47
C LEU A 307 2.41 31.01 -22.23
N GLU A 308 1.43 30.29 -21.68
CA GLU A 308 0.09 30.18 -22.28
C GLU A 308 -0.62 31.55 -22.32
N LEU A 309 -0.53 32.35 -21.24
CA LEU A 309 -1.06 33.71 -21.22
C LEU A 309 -0.37 34.61 -22.25
N LEU A 310 0.94 34.49 -22.44
CA LEU A 310 1.69 35.22 -23.46
C LEU A 310 1.24 34.79 -24.86
N ARG A 311 1.04 33.48 -25.10
CA ARG A 311 0.52 32.98 -26.38
C ARG A 311 -0.86 33.52 -26.69
N GLU A 312 -1.74 33.53 -25.71
CA GLU A 312 -3.09 34.07 -25.88
C GLU A 312 -3.04 35.57 -26.22
N LYS A 313 -2.15 36.33 -25.55
CA LYS A 313 -1.91 37.76 -25.89
C LYS A 313 -1.30 37.97 -27.27
N HIS A 314 -0.41 37.08 -27.70
CA HIS A 314 0.26 37.14 -29.00
C HIS A 314 -0.55 36.50 -30.14
N ARG A 315 -1.70 35.90 -29.86
CA ARG A 315 -2.56 35.25 -30.85
C ARG A 315 -2.97 36.21 -31.97
N SER A 316 -3.43 37.41 -31.61
CA SER A 316 -3.81 38.45 -32.57
C SER A 316 -2.63 38.90 -33.44
N LYS A 317 -1.44 39.05 -32.85
CA LYS A 317 -0.20 39.37 -33.59
C LYS A 317 0.20 38.24 -34.54
N THR A 318 0.04 36.99 -34.13
CA THR A 318 0.36 35.81 -34.93
C THR A 318 -0.60 35.68 -36.13
N GLU A 319 -1.90 35.85 -35.90
CA GLU A 319 -2.92 35.89 -36.96
C GLU A 319 -2.66 37.02 -37.96
N ASN A 320 -2.25 38.21 -37.47
CA ASN A 320 -1.85 39.33 -38.32
C ASN A 320 -0.61 38.98 -39.17
N LEU A 321 0.46 38.43 -38.58
CA LEU A 321 1.66 38.03 -39.33
C LEU A 321 1.38 36.93 -40.38
N ILE A 322 0.50 35.96 -40.06
CA ILE A 322 0.06 34.93 -41.03
C ILE A 322 -0.72 35.57 -42.17
N SER A 323 -1.60 36.53 -41.88
CA SER A 323 -2.31 37.31 -42.91
C SER A 323 -1.32 38.06 -43.83
N VAL A 324 -0.32 38.72 -43.24
CA VAL A 324 0.72 39.41 -44.02
C VAL A 324 1.51 38.44 -44.90
N LEU A 325 1.89 37.27 -44.36
CA LEU A 325 2.59 36.24 -45.13
C LEU A 325 1.73 35.70 -46.28
N ALA A 326 0.44 35.44 -46.04
CA ALA A 326 -0.50 35.00 -47.07
C ALA A 326 -0.68 36.04 -48.18
N GLU A 327 -0.77 37.33 -47.82
CA GLU A 327 -0.84 38.43 -48.78
C GLU A 327 0.46 38.57 -49.61
N VAL A 328 1.63 38.35 -48.99
CA VAL A 328 2.92 38.33 -49.69
C VAL A 328 3.03 37.11 -50.64
N LEU A 329 2.57 35.93 -50.21
CA LEU A 329 2.53 34.73 -51.06
C LEU A 329 1.58 34.91 -52.25
N ASN A 330 0.43 35.55 -52.05
CA ASN A 330 -0.49 35.89 -53.15
C ASN A 330 0.11 36.95 -54.11
N ALA A 331 0.82 37.94 -53.57
CA ALA A 331 1.46 38.97 -54.40
C ALA A 331 2.58 38.39 -55.28
N THR A 332 3.25 37.33 -54.80
CA THR A 332 4.31 36.61 -55.53
C THR A 332 3.75 35.59 -56.52
N SER A 333 2.56 35.01 -56.29
CA SER A 333 1.95 34.05 -57.23
C SER A 333 1.26 34.70 -58.44
N ILE A 334 0.89 35.98 -58.36
CA ILE A 334 0.08 36.67 -59.38
C ILE A 334 0.93 37.44 -60.42
N ASN A 335 2.16 37.82 -60.09
CA ASN A 335 2.98 38.68 -60.96
C ASN A 335 4.29 37.99 -61.35
N GLU A 336 4.53 37.83 -62.66
CA GLU A 336 5.77 37.25 -63.22
C GLU A 336 6.95 38.23 -63.26
N ASN A 337 6.75 39.50 -62.84
CA ASN A 337 7.79 40.53 -62.87
C ASN A 337 8.26 40.91 -61.47
N ASP A 338 9.48 40.51 -61.12
CA ASP A 338 10.11 40.67 -59.80
C ASP A 338 10.13 42.11 -59.28
N THR A 339 10.29 43.10 -60.17
CA THR A 339 10.35 44.52 -59.78
C THR A 339 8.99 45.06 -59.31
N LEU A 340 7.90 44.63 -59.95
CA LEU A 340 6.52 44.97 -59.57
C LEU A 340 6.10 44.24 -58.28
N THR A 341 6.52 42.98 -58.15
CA THR A 341 6.30 42.17 -56.95
C THR A 341 6.99 42.79 -55.73
N GLY A 342 8.25 43.21 -55.86
CA GLY A 342 8.99 43.86 -54.78
C GLY A 342 8.38 45.18 -54.31
N GLN A 343 7.81 45.98 -55.22
CA GLN A 343 7.11 47.22 -54.88
C GLN A 343 5.80 46.96 -54.11
N LYS A 344 4.97 46.02 -54.60
CA LYS A 344 3.74 45.61 -53.90
C LYS A 344 3.99 45.04 -52.51
N ILE A 345 5.07 44.26 -52.33
CA ILE A 345 5.46 43.73 -51.02
C ILE A 345 5.84 44.86 -50.06
N ARG A 346 6.63 45.86 -50.50
CA ARG A 346 6.97 47.01 -49.64
C ARG A 346 5.74 47.86 -49.28
N GLU A 347 4.80 48.03 -50.21
CA GLU A 347 3.56 48.76 -49.93
C GLU A 347 2.65 48.00 -48.94
N LEU A 348 2.54 46.68 -49.08
CA LEU A 348 1.84 45.78 -48.15
C LEU A 348 2.44 45.84 -46.73
N LEU A 349 3.76 45.72 -46.62
CA LEU A 349 4.47 45.81 -45.35
C LEU A 349 4.30 47.21 -44.72
N GLY A 350 4.28 48.28 -45.53
CA GLY A 350 4.01 49.64 -45.10
C GLY A 350 2.61 49.83 -44.50
N ARG A 351 1.56 49.28 -45.13
CA ARG A 351 0.17 49.35 -44.64
C ARG A 351 -0.05 48.63 -43.30
N ARG A 352 0.81 47.66 -42.97
CA ARG A 352 0.73 46.83 -41.76
C ARG A 352 1.65 47.29 -40.63
N GLY A 353 2.17 48.52 -40.69
CA GLY A 353 2.98 49.14 -39.63
C GLY A 353 4.48 49.23 -39.93
N GLY A 354 4.93 48.77 -41.10
CA GLY A 354 6.32 48.85 -41.54
C GLY A 354 7.16 47.62 -41.16
N ILE A 355 8.35 47.53 -41.78
CA ILE A 355 9.26 46.39 -41.63
C ILE A 355 9.74 46.26 -40.18
N ASP A 356 10.08 47.37 -39.53
CA ASP A 356 10.63 47.35 -38.17
C ASP A 356 9.60 46.88 -37.14
N ALA A 357 8.34 47.33 -37.26
CA ALA A 357 7.25 46.88 -36.37
C ALA A 357 6.91 45.40 -36.57
N LEU A 358 6.85 44.93 -37.83
CA LEU A 358 6.66 43.52 -38.13
C LEU A 358 7.85 42.66 -37.68
N LYS A 359 9.06 43.22 -37.70
CA LYS A 359 10.27 42.56 -37.20
C LYS A 359 10.26 42.50 -35.67
N GLU A 360 9.85 43.54 -34.97
CA GLU A 360 9.63 43.50 -33.52
C GLU A 360 8.54 42.49 -33.13
N ASP A 361 7.43 42.44 -33.88
CA ASP A 361 6.39 41.43 -33.68
C ASP A 361 6.94 40.03 -33.92
N CYS A 362 7.72 39.81 -35.00
CA CYS A 362 8.42 38.55 -35.25
C CYS A 362 9.40 38.20 -34.13
N GLU A 363 10.20 39.14 -33.63
CA GLU A 363 11.20 38.93 -32.58
C GLU A 363 10.52 38.60 -31.25
N SER A 364 9.45 39.32 -30.90
CA SER A 364 8.66 39.10 -29.68
C SER A 364 7.98 37.72 -29.67
N ILE A 365 7.52 37.25 -30.82
CA ILE A 365 6.96 35.89 -30.98
C ILE A 365 8.08 34.85 -31.01
N SER A 366 9.20 35.12 -31.70
CA SER A 366 10.32 34.19 -31.81
C SER A 366 11.02 33.91 -30.48
N SER A 367 11.02 34.89 -29.58
CA SER A 367 11.59 34.78 -28.23
C SER A 367 10.95 33.66 -27.39
N TYR A 368 9.75 33.22 -27.76
CA TYR A 368 8.98 32.16 -27.09
C TYR A 368 8.64 30.97 -28.02
N ASN A 369 9.22 30.93 -29.22
CA ASN A 369 9.01 29.82 -30.15
C ASN A 369 9.57 28.50 -29.58
N GLY A 370 8.86 27.39 -29.81
CA GLY A 370 9.28 26.05 -29.40
C GLY A 370 8.84 25.60 -28.01
N ASN A 371 7.74 26.13 -27.45
CA ASN A 371 7.21 25.71 -26.14
C ASN A 371 8.19 26.03 -24.97
N ASN A 372 9.08 27.02 -25.13
CA ASN A 372 10.15 27.30 -24.17
C ASN A 372 9.73 28.30 -23.08
N TYR A 373 9.28 27.77 -21.94
CA TYR A 373 8.90 28.57 -20.78
C TYR A 373 10.07 28.85 -19.81
N LEU A 374 11.26 28.27 -20.04
CA LEU A 374 12.40 28.33 -19.10
C LEU A 374 12.89 29.76 -18.80
N PRO A 375 12.95 30.70 -19.76
CA PRO A 375 13.35 32.08 -19.46
C PRO A 375 12.43 32.80 -18.46
N LEU A 376 11.15 32.42 -18.41
CA LEU A 376 10.12 33.05 -17.57
C LEU A 376 10.22 32.67 -16.09
N LEU A 377 10.99 31.63 -15.76
CA LEU A 377 11.03 31.06 -14.41
C LEU A 377 11.61 32.01 -13.36
N TRP A 378 12.50 32.93 -13.75
CA TRP A 378 13.16 33.85 -12.82
C TRP A 378 12.19 34.71 -12.00
N LYS A 379 11.11 35.19 -12.64
CA LYS A 379 10.04 35.98 -12.00
C LYS A 379 9.44 35.25 -10.79
N PHE A 380 9.27 33.93 -10.90
CA PHE A 380 8.68 33.09 -9.86
C PHE A 380 9.70 32.49 -8.91
N TYR A 381 10.97 32.35 -9.32
CA TYR A 381 12.05 31.81 -8.50
C TYR A 381 12.63 32.83 -7.49
N LYS A 382 12.69 34.12 -7.84
CA LYS A 382 13.40 35.15 -7.06
C LYS A 382 13.04 35.17 -5.56
N SER A 383 11.77 34.98 -5.21
CA SER A 383 11.31 34.94 -3.81
C SER A 383 11.70 33.66 -3.06
N HIS A 384 12.04 32.59 -3.77
CA HIS A 384 12.42 31.28 -3.23
C HIS A 384 13.91 31.16 -2.95
N ARG A 385 14.74 31.87 -3.71
CA ARG A 385 16.21 31.75 -3.71
C ARG A 385 16.81 31.55 -2.31
N LYS A 386 16.62 32.52 -1.39
CA LYS A 386 17.21 32.46 -0.04
C LYS A 386 16.80 31.21 0.74
N THR A 387 15.55 30.79 0.64
CA THR A 387 15.04 29.60 1.36
C THR A 387 15.58 28.30 0.75
N LEU A 388 15.72 28.24 -0.58
CA LEU A 388 16.26 27.07 -1.27
C LEU A 388 17.76 26.87 -1.03
N PHE A 389 18.55 27.94 -1.05
CA PHE A 389 19.97 27.88 -0.68
C PHE A 389 20.17 27.46 0.77
N ARG A 390 19.36 28.00 1.69
CA ARG A 390 19.36 27.57 3.09
C ARG A 390 19.03 26.08 3.24
N LEU A 391 18.13 25.52 2.42
CA LEU A 391 17.82 24.10 2.46
C LEU A 391 19.05 23.26 2.10
N ILE A 392 19.67 23.50 0.94
CA ILE A 392 20.80 22.69 0.46
C ILE A 392 22.04 22.81 1.36
N SER A 393 22.15 23.88 2.18
CA SER A 393 23.18 23.96 3.21
C SER A 393 22.89 23.11 4.46
N MET A 394 21.63 22.73 4.69
CA MET A 394 21.19 21.96 5.87
C MET A 394 21.15 20.45 5.64
N ILE A 395 21.06 20.00 4.39
CA ILE A 395 20.92 18.59 4.04
C ILE A 395 22.15 18.09 3.30
N GLU A 396 22.59 16.88 3.63
CA GLU A 396 23.71 16.20 2.95
C GLU A 396 23.15 15.36 1.79
N ILE A 397 23.52 15.72 0.56
CA ILE A 397 23.02 15.12 -0.69
C ILE A 397 24.14 14.32 -1.35
N ASN A 398 23.87 13.05 -1.64
CA ASN A 398 24.82 12.11 -2.24
C ASN A 398 24.29 11.56 -3.57
N SER A 399 25.18 11.15 -4.47
CA SER A 399 24.79 10.50 -5.73
C SER A 399 24.65 9.00 -5.53
N THR A 400 23.59 8.43 -6.11
CA THR A 400 23.40 6.97 -6.18
C THR A 400 23.95 6.39 -7.48
N THR A 401 24.53 7.21 -8.35
CA THR A 401 25.08 6.82 -9.65
C THR A 401 26.56 7.17 -9.76
N GLN A 402 27.23 6.67 -10.79
CA GLN A 402 28.62 7.07 -11.10
C GLN A 402 28.72 8.50 -11.62
N ASP A 403 27.60 9.11 -12.03
CA ASP A 403 27.56 10.49 -12.50
C ASP A 403 27.55 11.47 -11.32
N GLN A 404 28.55 12.36 -11.29
CA GLN A 404 28.76 13.40 -10.26
C GLN A 404 28.54 14.82 -10.80
N SER A 405 28.24 14.99 -12.09
CA SER A 405 28.23 16.30 -12.76
C SER A 405 27.28 17.31 -12.09
N LEU A 406 26.12 16.83 -11.61
CA LEU A 406 25.13 17.67 -10.93
C LEU A 406 25.58 18.09 -9.52
N LEU A 407 26.31 17.23 -8.80
CA LEU A 407 26.85 17.56 -7.48
C LEU A 407 28.00 18.57 -7.60
N GLU A 408 28.85 18.43 -8.61
CA GLU A 408 29.87 19.42 -8.95
C GLU A 408 29.25 20.78 -9.30
N ALA A 409 28.19 20.79 -10.13
CA ALA A 409 27.43 22.00 -10.45
C ALA A 409 26.76 22.60 -9.21
N LEU A 410 26.23 21.78 -8.30
CA LEU A 410 25.64 22.23 -7.04
C LEU A 410 26.70 22.85 -6.11
N GLN A 411 27.90 22.26 -6.04
CA GLN A 411 29.01 22.82 -5.27
C GLN A 411 29.45 24.18 -5.85
N PHE A 412 29.61 24.28 -7.17
CA PHE A 412 29.88 25.55 -7.83
C PHE A 412 28.80 26.61 -7.52
N LEU A 413 27.54 26.21 -7.49
CA LEU A 413 26.43 27.10 -7.15
C LEU A 413 26.52 27.61 -5.70
N ARG A 414 26.97 26.79 -4.74
CA ARG A 414 27.22 27.20 -3.35
C ARG A 414 28.37 28.19 -3.27
N ASP A 415 29.48 27.92 -3.94
CA ASP A 415 30.67 28.79 -3.93
C ASP A 415 30.39 30.17 -4.54
N ASN A 416 29.42 30.25 -5.46
CA ASN A 416 29.01 31.47 -6.15
C ASN A 416 27.73 32.13 -5.58
N GLU A 417 27.17 31.65 -4.45
CA GLU A 417 25.88 32.11 -3.92
C GLU A 417 25.83 33.64 -3.74
N ASN A 418 26.89 34.21 -3.18
CA ASN A 418 26.96 35.63 -2.80
C ASN A 418 27.48 36.54 -3.92
N ARG A 419 27.91 35.98 -5.06
CA ARG A 419 28.38 36.80 -6.19
C ARG A 419 27.21 37.57 -6.80
N LYS A 420 27.44 38.85 -7.10
CA LYS A 420 26.43 39.76 -7.69
C LYS A 420 26.53 39.90 -9.21
N ILE A 421 27.50 39.23 -9.83
CA ILE A 421 27.76 39.28 -11.27
C ILE A 421 26.60 38.61 -12.02
N GLU A 422 26.22 39.18 -13.16
CA GLU A 422 25.12 38.68 -14.00
C GLU A 422 25.52 37.41 -14.77
N ASN A 423 26.72 37.43 -15.32
CA ASN A 423 27.28 36.32 -16.08
C ASN A 423 28.47 35.70 -15.35
N LEU A 424 28.59 34.38 -15.43
CA LEU A 424 29.71 33.63 -14.87
C LEU A 424 30.48 32.98 -16.01
N GLN A 425 31.80 32.96 -15.88
CA GLN A 425 32.65 32.14 -16.74
C GLN A 425 32.57 30.70 -16.26
N ILE A 426 32.33 29.76 -17.18
CA ILE A 426 32.05 28.36 -16.83
C ILE A 426 33.23 27.43 -17.15
N ASP A 427 33.52 26.54 -16.20
CA ASP A 427 34.33 25.32 -16.36
C ASP A 427 33.60 24.18 -15.64
N LEU A 428 32.42 23.80 -16.15
CA LEU A 428 31.54 22.79 -15.56
C LEU A 428 30.93 21.90 -16.64
N ASP A 429 30.80 20.62 -16.33
CA ASP A 429 30.03 19.71 -17.18
C ASP A 429 28.52 19.89 -16.97
N LEU A 430 27.84 20.43 -18.00
CA LEU A 430 26.39 20.56 -18.06
C LEU A 430 25.73 19.48 -18.95
N SER A 431 26.37 18.31 -19.10
CA SER A 431 25.85 17.16 -19.86
C SER A 431 24.45 16.71 -19.41
N PHE A 432 24.14 16.86 -18.11
CA PHE A 432 22.83 16.56 -17.54
C PHE A 432 21.71 17.50 -18.03
N ALA A 433 22.04 18.72 -18.46
CA ALA A 433 21.06 19.71 -18.89
C ALA A 433 20.54 19.44 -20.32
N SER A 434 19.25 19.69 -20.56
CA SER A 434 18.66 19.55 -21.88
C SER A 434 19.17 20.63 -22.83
N GLU A 435 19.10 20.38 -24.14
CA GLU A 435 19.47 21.38 -25.15
C GLU A 435 18.67 22.68 -25.00
N GLN A 436 17.42 22.58 -24.54
CA GLN A 436 16.59 23.75 -24.26
C GLN A 436 17.10 24.56 -23.05
N TRP A 437 17.58 23.89 -22.01
CA TRP A 437 18.24 24.52 -20.87
C TRP A 437 19.57 25.15 -21.28
N LYS A 438 20.42 24.42 -22.01
CA LYS A 438 21.69 24.95 -22.52
C LYS A 438 21.48 26.24 -23.32
N LYS A 439 20.52 26.26 -24.24
CA LYS A 439 20.14 27.47 -25.01
C LYS A 439 19.68 28.65 -24.13
N THR A 440 19.11 28.37 -22.96
CA THR A 440 18.62 29.40 -22.03
C THR A 440 19.73 29.90 -21.09
N ILE A 441 20.74 29.07 -20.82
CA ILE A 441 21.82 29.37 -19.86
C ILE A 441 22.99 30.08 -20.56
N TYR A 442 23.37 29.64 -21.76
CA TYR A 442 24.49 30.25 -22.49
C TYR A 442 24.14 31.63 -23.04
N VAL A 443 25.09 32.56 -22.93
CA VAL A 443 24.98 33.87 -23.55
C VAL A 443 25.15 33.72 -25.07
N PRO A 444 24.24 34.25 -25.91
CA PRO A 444 24.38 34.19 -27.36
C PRO A 444 25.70 34.81 -27.81
N LYS A 445 26.46 34.09 -28.66
CA LYS A 445 27.74 34.52 -29.27
C LYS A 445 28.97 34.49 -28.35
N GLU A 446 28.84 34.10 -27.07
CA GLU A 446 29.97 33.94 -26.13
C GLU A 446 29.89 32.57 -25.42
N ASN A 447 30.47 31.53 -26.03
CA ASN A 447 30.31 30.13 -25.56
C ASN A 447 30.80 29.84 -24.14
N ASN A 448 31.59 30.71 -23.51
CA ASN A 448 32.13 30.49 -22.16
C ASN A 448 31.43 31.30 -21.07
N LEU A 449 30.43 32.12 -21.42
CA LEU A 449 29.67 32.95 -20.49
C LEU A 449 28.24 32.42 -20.35
N ILE A 450 27.81 32.30 -19.09
CA ILE A 450 26.48 31.80 -18.74
C ILE A 450 25.71 32.78 -17.85
N HIS A 451 24.40 32.84 -18.02
CA HIS A 451 23.51 33.62 -17.17
C HIS A 451 23.33 32.93 -15.80
N ARG A 452 23.86 33.53 -14.73
CA ARG A 452 23.81 32.98 -13.37
C ARG A 452 22.38 32.64 -12.94
N LYS A 453 21.44 33.55 -13.21
CA LYS A 453 20.03 33.44 -12.83
C LYS A 453 19.38 32.17 -13.40
N HIS A 454 19.69 31.84 -14.66
CA HIS A 454 19.15 30.66 -15.33
C HIS A 454 19.87 29.38 -14.91
N LEU A 455 21.19 29.47 -14.65
CA LEU A 455 21.94 28.35 -14.08
C LEU A 455 21.38 27.93 -12.72
N GLU A 456 21.09 28.87 -11.82
CA GLU A 456 20.54 28.58 -10.49
C GLU A 456 19.25 27.76 -10.59
N ILE A 457 18.31 28.21 -11.42
CA ILE A 457 17.03 27.51 -11.60
C ILE A 457 17.26 26.15 -12.26
N CYS A 458 18.13 26.05 -13.27
CA CYS A 458 18.47 24.80 -13.92
C CYS A 458 18.93 23.75 -12.91
N ILE A 459 19.91 24.10 -12.07
CA ILE A 459 20.46 23.18 -11.06
C ILE A 459 19.36 22.76 -10.08
N PHE A 460 18.55 23.69 -9.56
CA PHE A 460 17.43 23.32 -8.67
C PHE A 460 16.36 22.46 -9.37
N SER A 461 16.11 22.66 -10.66
CA SER A 461 15.19 21.83 -11.46
C SER A 461 15.70 20.40 -11.60
N TYR A 462 16.98 20.23 -11.90
CA TYR A 462 17.59 18.90 -12.01
C TYR A 462 17.81 18.24 -10.65
N LEU A 463 18.14 18.99 -9.60
CA LEU A 463 18.18 18.51 -8.23
C LEU A 463 16.82 17.93 -7.80
N ALA A 464 15.73 18.63 -8.12
CA ALA A 464 14.38 18.13 -7.84
C ALA A 464 14.04 16.88 -8.67
N SER A 465 14.50 16.80 -9.92
CA SER A 465 14.33 15.62 -10.76
C SER A 465 15.08 14.41 -10.20
N ASP A 466 16.37 14.57 -9.90
CA ASP A 466 17.26 13.48 -9.48
C ASP A 466 16.94 13.00 -8.06
N LEU A 467 16.50 13.88 -7.15
CA LEU A 467 15.96 13.47 -5.83
C LEU A 467 14.64 12.69 -5.96
N LYS A 468 13.78 13.08 -6.91
CA LYS A 468 12.51 12.38 -7.15
C LYS A 468 12.72 10.99 -7.75
N THR A 469 13.71 10.83 -8.63
CA THR A 469 14.05 9.55 -9.26
C THR A 469 14.96 8.68 -8.39
N GLY A 470 15.49 9.23 -7.30
CA GLY A 470 16.46 8.54 -6.44
C GLY A 470 17.84 8.40 -7.06
N ASP A 471 18.16 9.17 -8.12
CA ASP A 471 19.51 9.32 -8.68
C ASP A 471 20.41 10.14 -7.73
N LEU A 472 19.79 11.00 -6.91
CA LEU A 472 20.36 11.58 -5.72
C LEU A 472 19.60 11.10 -4.48
N CYS A 473 20.30 10.96 -3.37
CA CYS A 473 19.73 10.61 -2.07
C CYS A 473 20.13 11.64 -1.00
N VAL A 474 19.38 11.68 0.10
CA VAL A 474 19.62 12.56 1.24
C VAL A 474 19.93 11.70 2.46
N LYS A 475 21.08 11.96 3.09
CA LYS A 475 21.47 11.26 4.31
C LYS A 475 20.58 11.67 5.49
N GLY A 476 20.21 10.71 6.34
CA GLY A 476 19.28 10.94 7.45
C GLY A 476 17.82 11.12 7.01
N SER A 477 17.51 10.91 5.73
CA SER A 477 16.14 10.78 5.22
C SER A 477 15.67 9.34 5.33
N GLU A 478 14.34 9.11 5.35
CA GLU A 478 13.77 7.76 5.16
C GLU A 478 13.19 7.60 3.75
N ASN A 479 12.42 8.59 3.28
CA ASN A 479 11.79 8.55 1.95
C ASN A 479 12.78 8.80 0.80
N PHE A 480 13.80 9.63 1.03
CA PHE A 480 14.84 10.01 0.05
C PHE A 480 16.21 9.41 0.37
N ALA A 481 16.27 8.38 1.23
CA ALA A 481 17.49 7.59 1.47
C ALA A 481 17.96 6.85 0.21
N ASP A 482 19.21 6.39 0.21
CA ASP A 482 19.69 5.44 -0.80
C ASP A 482 18.88 4.14 -0.68
N TYR A 483 18.10 3.82 -1.71
CA TYR A 483 17.26 2.62 -1.69
C TYR A 483 18.08 1.33 -1.82
N ARG A 484 19.31 1.41 -2.33
CA ARG A 484 20.17 0.24 -2.54
C ARG A 484 20.64 -0.36 -1.23
N GLU A 485 20.81 0.48 -0.20
CA GLU A 485 21.07 0.03 1.18
C GLU A 485 19.91 -0.79 1.77
N GLN A 486 18.72 -0.68 1.19
CA GLN A 486 17.54 -1.45 1.57
C GLN A 486 17.38 -2.73 0.75
N LEU A 487 18.17 -2.94 -0.31
CA LEU A 487 18.12 -4.18 -1.09
C LEU A 487 18.95 -5.28 -0.40
N LEU A 488 18.55 -6.53 -0.62
CA LEU A 488 19.41 -7.67 -0.31
C LEU A 488 20.67 -7.60 -1.15
N SER A 489 21.80 -7.97 -0.57
CA SER A 489 23.03 -8.16 -1.33
C SER A 489 22.86 -9.29 -2.36
N TRP A 490 23.63 -9.25 -3.46
CA TRP A 490 23.54 -10.33 -4.44
C TRP A 490 23.91 -11.70 -3.85
N ASP A 491 24.83 -11.73 -2.89
CA ASP A 491 25.22 -12.96 -2.18
C ASP A 491 24.06 -13.58 -1.39
N GLU A 492 23.18 -12.74 -0.82
CA GLU A 492 21.94 -13.19 -0.15
C GLU A 492 20.87 -13.64 -1.16
N CYS A 493 20.78 -12.99 -2.32
CA CYS A 493 19.81 -13.33 -3.37
C CYS A 493 20.14 -14.63 -4.09
N LYS A 494 21.41 -14.87 -4.40
CA LYS A 494 21.89 -16.01 -5.21
C LYS A 494 21.29 -17.37 -4.80
N PRO A 495 21.24 -17.78 -3.52
CA PRO A 495 20.64 -19.06 -3.13
C PRO A 495 19.12 -19.14 -3.34
N MET A 496 18.42 -18.01 -3.48
CA MET A 496 16.96 -17.94 -3.67
C MET A 496 16.55 -17.94 -5.14
N VAL A 497 17.47 -17.63 -6.07
CA VAL A 497 17.16 -17.42 -7.49
C VAL A 497 16.56 -18.67 -8.15
N ASP A 498 17.18 -19.84 -7.95
CA ASP A 498 16.73 -21.06 -8.63
C ASP A 498 15.32 -21.48 -8.19
N GLU A 499 15.03 -21.39 -6.88
CA GLU A 499 13.70 -21.68 -6.33
C GLU A 499 12.68 -20.67 -6.85
N TYR A 500 13.03 -19.39 -6.85
CA TYR A 500 12.17 -18.31 -7.34
C TYR A 500 11.82 -18.44 -8.82
N CYS A 501 12.83 -18.66 -9.67
CA CYS A 501 12.65 -18.87 -11.10
C CYS A 501 11.78 -20.10 -11.36
N LYS A 502 11.97 -21.19 -10.61
CA LYS A 502 11.14 -22.39 -10.72
C LYS A 502 9.68 -22.14 -10.32
N GLU A 503 9.42 -21.37 -9.26
CA GLU A 503 8.07 -21.02 -8.80
C GLU A 503 7.28 -20.27 -9.88
N LEU A 504 7.92 -19.31 -10.56
CA LEU A 504 7.28 -18.48 -11.59
C LEU A 504 7.41 -19.03 -13.01
N GLY A 505 8.12 -20.14 -13.19
CA GLY A 505 8.40 -20.72 -14.51
C GLY A 505 9.35 -19.87 -15.36
N PHE A 506 10.21 -19.07 -14.73
CA PHE A 506 11.29 -18.34 -15.39
C PHE A 506 12.54 -19.19 -15.52
N SER A 507 13.37 -18.87 -16.52
CA SER A 507 14.71 -19.41 -16.62
C SER A 507 15.64 -18.78 -15.57
N SER A 508 16.55 -19.58 -14.99
CA SER A 508 17.54 -19.11 -14.00
C SER A 508 18.83 -18.56 -14.62
N ASN A 509 18.88 -18.44 -15.96
CA ASN A 509 19.95 -17.82 -16.72
C ASN A 509 19.39 -16.63 -17.51
N SER A 510 20.16 -15.53 -17.59
CA SER A 510 19.78 -14.30 -18.29
C SER A 510 19.48 -14.50 -19.77
N GLY A 511 20.31 -15.25 -20.51
CA GLY A 511 20.13 -15.49 -21.94
C GLY A 511 18.88 -16.33 -22.23
N ASP A 512 18.67 -17.41 -21.46
CA ASP A 512 17.48 -18.26 -21.57
C ASP A 512 16.20 -17.49 -21.19
N PHE A 513 16.28 -16.62 -20.18
CA PHE A 513 15.17 -15.76 -19.78
C PHE A 513 14.76 -14.81 -20.91
N VAL A 514 15.72 -14.16 -21.56
CA VAL A 514 15.48 -13.29 -22.71
C VAL A 514 14.89 -14.09 -23.88
N GLN A 515 15.43 -15.27 -24.17
CA GLN A 515 14.91 -16.14 -25.22
C GLN A 515 13.46 -16.58 -24.94
N GLN A 516 13.14 -16.90 -23.69
CA GLN A 516 11.78 -17.24 -23.26
C GLN A 516 10.81 -16.07 -23.48
N LEU A 517 11.20 -14.85 -23.12
CA LEU A 517 10.39 -13.65 -23.33
C LEU A 517 10.18 -13.34 -24.83
N LYS A 518 11.22 -13.53 -25.63
CA LYS A 518 11.20 -13.33 -27.08
C LYS A 518 10.22 -14.29 -27.76
N LEU A 519 10.28 -15.58 -27.40
CA LEU A 519 9.34 -16.60 -27.86
C LEU A 519 7.91 -16.27 -27.42
N TRP A 520 7.71 -15.89 -26.16
CA TRP A 520 6.38 -15.54 -25.64
C TRP A 520 5.70 -14.39 -26.40
N LEU A 521 6.44 -13.32 -26.70
CA LEU A 521 5.95 -12.19 -27.50
C LEU A 521 5.64 -12.61 -28.94
N GLY A 522 6.57 -13.31 -29.59
CA GLY A 522 6.43 -13.77 -30.97
C GLY A 522 5.24 -14.72 -31.16
N ASP A 523 5.14 -15.75 -30.32
CA ASP A 523 4.06 -16.74 -30.36
C ASP A 523 2.70 -16.09 -30.11
N THR A 524 2.61 -15.13 -29.19
CA THR A 524 1.35 -14.43 -28.92
C THR A 524 0.93 -13.61 -30.13
N ALA A 525 1.85 -12.83 -30.72
CA ALA A 525 1.56 -12.03 -31.89
C ALA A 525 1.16 -12.91 -33.10
N GLN A 526 1.86 -14.00 -33.34
CA GLN A 526 1.53 -14.94 -34.42
C GLN A 526 0.16 -15.60 -34.21
N LYS A 527 -0.19 -16.00 -32.98
CA LYS A 527 -1.52 -16.56 -32.68
C LYS A 527 -2.64 -15.55 -32.93
N VAL A 528 -2.44 -14.29 -32.56
CA VAL A 528 -3.43 -13.22 -32.80
C VAL A 528 -3.55 -12.92 -34.30
N ASP A 529 -2.43 -12.91 -35.03
CA ASP A 529 -2.41 -12.71 -36.47
C ASP A 529 -3.16 -13.82 -37.22
N LEU A 530 -2.91 -15.09 -36.89
CA LEU A 530 -3.57 -16.23 -37.51
C LEU A 530 -5.07 -16.28 -37.22
N ASN A 531 -5.48 -15.92 -36.00
CA ASN A 531 -6.89 -15.92 -35.60
C ASN A 531 -7.65 -14.67 -36.07
N TYR A 532 -6.97 -13.63 -36.57
CA TYR A 532 -7.59 -12.36 -36.96
C TYR A 532 -8.79 -12.51 -37.92
N PRO A 533 -8.72 -13.31 -39.00
CA PRO A 533 -9.81 -13.44 -39.96
C PRO A 533 -11.12 -13.92 -39.33
N ASP A 534 -11.03 -14.82 -38.35
CA ASP A 534 -12.19 -15.47 -37.71
C ASP A 534 -12.66 -14.75 -36.44
N ASN A 535 -11.81 -13.93 -35.84
CA ASN A 535 -12.06 -13.32 -34.53
C ASN A 535 -13.17 -12.27 -34.57
N GLY A 536 -13.22 -11.45 -35.63
CA GLY A 536 -14.26 -10.43 -35.84
C GLY A 536 -14.40 -9.35 -34.73
N GLN A 537 -13.56 -9.41 -33.69
CA GLN A 537 -13.56 -8.50 -32.54
C GLN A 537 -12.82 -7.19 -32.80
N VAL A 538 -11.77 -7.26 -33.62
CA VAL A 538 -10.93 -6.14 -34.03
C VAL A 538 -11.07 -5.95 -35.53
N ILE A 539 -11.35 -4.72 -35.96
CA ILE A 539 -11.35 -4.35 -37.37
C ILE A 539 -10.26 -3.29 -37.55
N ILE A 540 -9.29 -3.59 -38.41
CA ILE A 540 -8.23 -2.67 -38.80
C ILE A 540 -8.66 -2.09 -40.14
N ASN A 541 -8.90 -0.78 -40.20
CA ASN A 541 -9.30 -0.11 -41.43
C ASN A 541 -8.09 0.15 -42.34
N GLU A 542 -8.32 0.62 -43.58
CA GLU A 542 -7.27 0.79 -44.61
C GLU A 542 -6.13 1.75 -44.18
N ASN A 543 -6.42 2.67 -43.24
CA ASN A 543 -5.45 3.59 -42.66
C ASN A 543 -4.64 2.98 -41.49
N GLY A 544 -4.87 1.70 -41.16
CA GLY A 544 -4.22 1.00 -40.06
C GLY A 544 -4.74 1.34 -38.67
N GLU A 545 -5.89 2.02 -38.56
CA GLU A 545 -6.50 2.34 -37.28
C GLU A 545 -7.41 1.20 -36.80
N PRO A 546 -7.13 0.62 -35.63
CA PRO A 546 -7.92 -0.50 -35.18
C PRO A 546 -9.17 -0.04 -34.41
N THR A 547 -10.27 -0.79 -34.54
CA THR A 547 -11.55 -0.56 -33.86
C THR A 547 -12.02 -1.84 -33.17
N LEU A 548 -12.53 -1.71 -31.95
CA LEU A 548 -13.05 -2.83 -31.16
C LEU A 548 -14.58 -2.83 -31.19
N ARG A 549 -15.18 -4.01 -31.35
CA ARG A 549 -16.62 -4.18 -31.12
C ARG A 549 -16.99 -3.87 -29.66
N LYS A 550 -18.12 -3.19 -29.49
CA LYS A 550 -18.68 -2.83 -28.18
C LYS A 550 -19.29 -4.06 -27.51
N ILE A 551 -19.00 -4.25 -26.23
CA ILE A 551 -19.61 -5.31 -25.41
C ILE A 551 -21.09 -4.97 -25.19
N MET A 552 -21.99 -5.89 -25.52
CA MET A 552 -23.42 -5.74 -25.23
C MET A 552 -23.68 -6.07 -23.75
N ARG A 553 -24.48 -5.24 -23.08
CA ARG A 553 -24.90 -5.50 -21.69
C ARG A 553 -25.89 -6.67 -21.68
N LYS A 554 -25.62 -7.71 -20.89
CA LYS A 554 -26.58 -8.79 -20.65
C LYS A 554 -27.73 -8.23 -19.79
N GLU A 555 -28.97 -8.43 -20.21
CA GLU A 555 -30.14 -8.06 -19.42
C GLU A 555 -30.31 -9.02 -18.24
N GLN A 556 -30.70 -8.49 -17.07
CA GLN A 556 -30.97 -9.31 -15.89
C GLN A 556 -32.30 -10.06 -16.09
N PRO A 557 -32.32 -11.40 -15.99
CA PRO A 557 -33.55 -12.18 -16.10
C PRO A 557 -34.62 -11.78 -15.09
N GLN A 558 -35.90 -11.96 -15.43
CA GLN A 558 -37.01 -11.65 -14.52
C GLN A 558 -37.00 -12.55 -13.27
N THR A 559 -36.55 -13.80 -13.40
CA THR A 559 -36.39 -14.77 -12.31
C THR A 559 -35.41 -14.27 -11.24
N SER A 560 -34.29 -13.69 -11.65
CA SER A 560 -33.27 -13.17 -10.73
C SER A 560 -33.78 -11.95 -9.97
N LYS A 561 -34.56 -11.08 -10.63
CA LYS A 561 -35.23 -9.94 -9.97
C LYS A 561 -36.28 -10.40 -8.95
N ALA A 562 -37.05 -11.44 -9.28
CA ALA A 562 -38.03 -12.01 -8.36
C ALA A 562 -37.36 -12.60 -7.11
N LEU A 563 -36.26 -13.33 -7.29
CA LEU A 563 -35.46 -13.87 -6.18
C LEU A 563 -34.93 -12.75 -5.28
N GLU A 564 -34.36 -11.69 -5.84
CA GLU A 564 -33.84 -10.54 -5.09
C GLU A 564 -34.93 -9.86 -4.23
N VAL A 565 -36.16 -9.75 -4.75
CA VAL A 565 -37.31 -9.22 -4.00
C VAL A 565 -37.68 -10.12 -2.83
N VAL A 566 -37.74 -11.43 -3.03
CA VAL A 566 -38.08 -12.40 -1.97
C VAL A 566 -37.02 -12.38 -0.87
N ILE A 567 -35.74 -12.38 -1.23
CA ILE A 567 -34.63 -12.25 -0.27
C ILE A 567 -34.75 -10.94 0.50
N SER A 568 -34.97 -9.83 -0.19
CA SER A 568 -35.09 -8.51 0.43
C SER A 568 -36.24 -8.39 1.44
N GLN A 569 -37.31 -9.15 1.27
CA GLN A 569 -38.45 -9.20 2.20
C GLN A 569 -38.18 -10.05 3.45
N ARG A 570 -37.26 -11.03 3.37
CA ARG A 570 -36.91 -11.92 4.49
C ARG A 570 -35.68 -11.45 5.27
N LEU A 571 -34.92 -10.49 4.75
CA LEU A 571 -33.74 -9.97 5.44
C LEU A 571 -34.14 -9.29 6.76
N PRO A 572 -33.56 -9.70 7.90
CA PRO A 572 -33.85 -9.11 9.19
C PRO A 572 -33.31 -7.69 9.30
N GLU A 573 -34.09 -6.79 9.90
CA GLU A 573 -33.62 -5.42 10.15
C GLU A 573 -32.61 -5.39 11.30
N ARG A 574 -31.43 -4.82 11.08
CA ARG A 574 -30.38 -4.65 12.12
C ARG A 574 -29.74 -3.27 12.04
N ASN A 575 -29.23 -2.78 13.16
CA ASN A 575 -28.36 -1.61 13.15
C ASN A 575 -26.91 -2.02 12.87
N VAL A 576 -26.07 -1.10 12.37
CA VAL A 576 -24.67 -1.41 12.02
C VAL A 576 -23.85 -1.89 13.22
N LEU A 577 -24.16 -1.41 14.43
CA LEU A 577 -23.47 -1.80 15.66
C LEU A 577 -23.79 -3.25 16.07
N ASP A 578 -25.05 -3.68 15.93
CA ASP A 578 -25.47 -5.08 16.15
C ASP A 578 -24.71 -6.01 15.21
N ILE A 579 -24.53 -5.59 13.94
CA ILE A 579 -23.76 -6.34 12.96
C ILE A 579 -22.31 -6.51 13.43
N LEU A 580 -21.66 -5.44 13.91
CA LEU A 580 -20.30 -5.53 14.45
C LEU A 580 -20.22 -6.46 15.67
N CYS A 581 -21.24 -6.46 16.53
CA CYS A 581 -21.34 -7.40 17.66
C CYS A 581 -21.49 -8.86 17.18
N ASN A 582 -22.31 -9.13 16.17
CA ASN A 582 -22.44 -10.48 15.60
C ASN A 582 -21.12 -10.96 15.00
N VAL A 583 -20.48 -10.10 14.21
CA VAL A 583 -19.19 -10.41 13.58
C VAL A 583 -18.09 -10.61 14.63
N GLU A 584 -18.13 -9.87 15.75
CA GLU A 584 -17.24 -10.12 16.88
C GLU A 584 -17.47 -11.50 17.49
N HIS A 585 -18.73 -11.92 17.69
CA HIS A 585 -19.04 -13.26 18.20
C HIS A 585 -18.51 -14.37 17.30
N TRP A 586 -18.58 -14.18 15.98
CA TRP A 586 -18.13 -15.19 15.01
C TRP A 586 -16.61 -15.21 14.80
N THR A 587 -15.94 -14.07 14.87
CA THR A 587 -14.53 -13.95 14.43
C THR A 587 -13.55 -13.55 15.54
N ASN A 588 -14.04 -12.98 16.66
CA ASN A 588 -13.23 -12.37 17.72
C ASN A 588 -12.19 -11.38 17.15
N TRP A 589 -12.62 -10.49 16.25
CA TRP A 589 -11.73 -9.56 15.55
C TRP A 589 -11.17 -8.48 16.46
N THR A 590 -11.88 -8.10 17.55
CA THR A 590 -11.42 -7.05 18.47
C THR A 590 -10.17 -7.43 19.27
N ARG A 591 -9.81 -8.73 19.30
CA ARG A 591 -8.63 -9.24 20.01
C ARG A 591 -7.34 -8.54 19.60
N HIS A 592 -7.21 -8.10 18.34
CA HIS A 592 -6.00 -7.44 17.81
C HIS A 592 -5.78 -6.04 18.38
N PHE A 593 -6.83 -5.41 18.92
CA PHE A 593 -6.76 -4.06 19.47
C PHE A 593 -6.23 -4.07 20.89
N GLY A 594 -5.32 -3.16 21.22
CA GLY A 594 -4.66 -3.07 22.51
C GLY A 594 -3.47 -2.10 22.52
N PRO A 595 -2.84 -1.82 23.66
CA PRO A 595 -1.72 -0.88 23.74
C PRO A 595 -0.57 -1.22 22.78
N LEU A 596 0.15 -0.22 22.26
CA LEU A 596 1.33 -0.42 21.40
C LEU A 596 2.42 -1.25 22.08
N SER A 597 2.55 -1.12 23.40
CA SER A 597 3.46 -1.95 24.19
C SER A 597 3.08 -3.44 24.18
N GLY A 598 1.92 -3.83 23.64
CA GLY A 598 1.40 -5.19 23.67
C GLY A 598 1.03 -5.69 25.07
N SER A 599 0.92 -4.77 26.02
CA SER A 599 0.48 -5.05 27.38
C SER A 599 -1.02 -5.34 27.46
N ASP A 600 -1.47 -5.67 28.67
CA ASP A 600 -2.89 -5.81 28.94
C ASP A 600 -3.58 -4.46 28.71
N PRO A 601 -4.78 -4.41 28.09
CA PRO A 601 -5.49 -3.17 27.84
C PRO A 601 -5.70 -2.29 29.06
N LYS A 602 -5.85 -2.87 30.28
CA LYS A 602 -6.25 -2.14 31.48
C LYS A 602 -7.49 -1.26 31.26
N LEU A 603 -8.42 -1.72 30.41
CA LEU A 603 -9.69 -1.08 30.12
C LEU A 603 -10.83 -1.97 30.58
N GLU A 604 -11.76 -1.43 31.35
CA GLU A 604 -13.04 -2.07 31.63
C GLU A 604 -13.84 -2.21 30.34
N ASN A 605 -14.42 -3.39 30.10
CA ASN A 605 -15.17 -3.75 28.89
C ASN A 605 -14.43 -3.38 27.59
N ALA A 606 -13.15 -3.76 27.47
CA ALA A 606 -12.31 -3.39 26.33
C ALA A 606 -12.96 -3.74 24.97
N MET A 607 -13.57 -4.93 24.85
CA MET A 607 -14.26 -5.39 23.64
C MET A 607 -15.39 -4.43 23.22
N GLU A 608 -16.27 -4.07 24.15
CA GLU A 608 -17.36 -3.11 23.92
C GLU A 608 -16.80 -1.77 23.41
N ARG A 609 -15.76 -1.24 24.06
CA ARG A 609 -15.13 0.02 23.65
C ARG A 609 -14.51 -0.05 22.26
N TYR A 610 -13.93 -1.19 21.89
CA TYR A 610 -13.36 -1.42 20.56
C TYR A 610 -14.43 -1.45 19.47
N ILE A 611 -15.57 -2.09 19.72
CA ILE A 611 -16.71 -2.11 18.80
C ILE A 611 -17.26 -0.70 18.61
N ILE A 612 -17.52 0.04 19.69
CA ILE A 612 -18.03 1.42 19.61
C ILE A 612 -17.06 2.34 18.88
N THR A 613 -15.76 2.20 19.15
CA THR A 613 -14.72 3.02 18.49
C THR A 613 -14.68 2.73 17.00
N SER A 614 -14.76 1.45 16.61
CA SER A 614 -14.75 1.04 15.19
C SER A 614 -15.98 1.54 14.45
N PHE A 615 -17.16 1.45 15.07
CA PHE A 615 -18.39 2.04 14.56
C PHE A 615 -18.26 3.57 14.39
N GLY A 616 -17.80 4.26 15.44
CA GLY A 616 -17.74 5.72 15.45
C GLY A 616 -16.77 6.30 14.41
N TYR A 617 -15.60 5.67 14.25
CA TYR A 617 -14.63 6.10 13.24
C TYR A 617 -14.96 5.58 11.83
N GLY A 618 -15.43 4.34 11.70
CA GLY A 618 -15.76 3.72 10.41
C GLY A 618 -16.99 4.29 9.73
N CYS A 619 -17.98 4.75 10.50
CA CYS A 619 -19.15 5.48 9.98
C CYS A 619 -18.92 7.00 9.89
N ASN A 620 -17.70 7.48 10.15
CA ASN A 620 -17.31 8.90 10.19
C ASN A 620 -18.08 9.80 11.18
N LEU A 621 -18.65 9.25 12.25
CA LEU A 621 -19.34 10.05 13.29
C LEU A 621 -18.34 10.82 14.16
N GLY A 622 -17.15 10.25 14.36
CA GLY A 622 -16.16 10.76 15.30
C GLY A 622 -16.58 10.61 16.77
N PRO A 623 -15.68 10.92 17.72
CA PRO A 623 -15.90 10.62 19.14
C PRO A 623 -17.12 11.34 19.75
N THR A 624 -17.33 12.60 19.39
CA THR A 624 -18.36 13.45 19.99
C THR A 624 -19.78 13.01 19.62
N GLN A 625 -20.05 12.79 18.32
CA GLN A 625 -21.38 12.34 17.90
C GLN A 625 -21.62 10.90 18.34
N THR A 626 -20.63 10.01 18.21
CA THR A 626 -20.74 8.62 18.67
C THR A 626 -21.17 8.57 20.15
N SER A 627 -20.52 9.33 21.03
CA SER A 627 -20.89 9.38 22.45
C SER A 627 -22.33 9.85 22.70
N LYS A 628 -22.84 10.81 21.91
CA LYS A 628 -24.23 11.30 22.02
C LYS A 628 -25.25 10.21 21.68
N HIS A 629 -24.95 9.36 20.69
CA HIS A 629 -25.83 8.27 20.29
C HIS A 629 -25.75 7.02 21.21
N MET A 630 -24.83 7.00 22.17
CA MET A 630 -24.57 5.84 23.06
C MET A 630 -25.16 6.04 24.46
N LYS A 631 -26.15 6.93 24.63
CA LYS A 631 -26.88 7.18 25.91
C LYS A 631 -25.98 7.30 27.16
N LYS A 632 -24.81 7.95 27.04
CA LYS A 632 -23.78 8.15 28.08
C LYS A 632 -22.97 6.90 28.50
N ALA A 633 -23.07 5.77 27.80
CA ALA A 633 -22.24 4.59 28.07
C ALA A 633 -20.73 4.86 27.88
N VAL A 634 -20.39 5.75 26.94
CA VAL A 634 -19.01 6.17 26.66
C VAL A 634 -18.91 7.68 26.47
N THR A 635 -17.75 8.25 26.82
CA THR A 635 -17.43 9.66 26.60
C THR A 635 -16.60 9.85 25.32
N PRO A 636 -16.58 11.06 24.72
CA PRO A 636 -15.72 11.35 23.57
C PRO A 636 -14.23 11.12 23.87
N HIS A 637 -13.81 11.42 25.10
CA HIS A 637 -12.44 11.18 25.55
C HIS A 637 -12.10 9.68 25.55
N MET A 638 -13.01 8.81 26.02
CA MET A 638 -12.77 7.36 26.00
C MET A 638 -12.59 6.81 24.59
N ILE A 639 -13.43 7.24 23.64
CA ILE A 639 -13.36 6.80 22.24
C ILE A 639 -12.05 7.29 21.58
N SER A 640 -11.71 8.57 21.77
CA SER A 640 -10.45 9.13 21.27
C SER A 640 -9.22 8.46 21.88
N PHE A 641 -9.26 8.19 23.19
CA PHE A 641 -8.21 7.45 23.90
C PHE A 641 -7.98 6.07 23.29
N VAL A 642 -9.05 5.30 23.06
CA VAL A 642 -8.97 3.96 22.46
C VAL A 642 -8.37 4.04 21.05
N ASN A 643 -8.86 4.93 20.18
CA ASN A 643 -8.32 5.09 18.84
C ASN A 643 -6.84 5.48 18.83
N ARG A 644 -6.40 6.36 19.75
CA ARG A 644 -5.01 6.83 19.83
C ARG A 644 -4.06 5.79 20.43
N ARG A 645 -4.52 5.02 21.43
CA ARG A 645 -3.66 4.17 22.27
C ARG A 645 -3.74 2.69 21.93
N HIS A 646 -4.89 2.23 21.45
CA HIS A 646 -5.16 0.80 21.28
C HIS A 646 -5.19 0.37 19.81
N ILE A 647 -5.36 1.31 18.88
CA ILE A 647 -5.64 1.00 17.47
C ILE A 647 -4.69 1.75 16.55
N ASN A 648 -4.10 1.03 15.60
CA ASN A 648 -3.30 1.58 14.50
C ASN A 648 -3.73 0.89 13.20
N ALA A 649 -3.29 1.40 12.05
CA ALA A 649 -3.66 0.87 10.74
C ALA A 649 -3.41 -0.65 10.61
N SER A 650 -2.24 -1.12 11.05
CA SER A 650 -1.87 -2.54 10.99
C SER A 650 -2.80 -3.44 11.80
N LYS A 651 -3.29 -3.00 12.97
CA LYS A 651 -4.22 -3.75 13.80
C LYS A 651 -5.61 -3.85 13.17
N ILE A 652 -6.04 -2.80 12.46
CA ILE A 652 -7.30 -2.83 11.71
C ILE A 652 -7.20 -3.83 10.56
N ASP A 653 -6.07 -3.86 9.84
CA ASP A 653 -5.82 -4.87 8.79
C ASP A 653 -5.86 -6.31 9.35
N GLU A 654 -5.31 -6.54 10.54
CA GLU A 654 -5.37 -7.86 11.21
C GLU A 654 -6.81 -8.26 11.59
N ALA A 655 -7.63 -7.29 12.02
CA ALA A 655 -9.05 -7.49 12.30
C ALA A 655 -9.84 -7.79 11.02
N ILE A 656 -9.65 -6.98 9.96
CA ILE A 656 -10.25 -7.20 8.63
C ILE A 656 -9.92 -8.60 8.13
N ARG A 657 -8.65 -9.02 8.20
CA ARG A 657 -8.22 -10.37 7.79
C ARG A 657 -9.04 -11.48 8.44
N ASN A 658 -9.41 -11.36 9.72
CA ASN A 658 -10.22 -12.39 10.39
C ASN A 658 -11.64 -12.46 9.85
N ILE A 659 -12.22 -11.31 9.49
CA ILE A 659 -13.51 -11.24 8.81
C ILE A 659 -13.40 -11.86 7.42
N LEU A 660 -12.36 -11.52 6.64
CA LEU A 660 -12.12 -12.07 5.30
C LEU A 660 -11.98 -13.60 5.31
N ASN A 661 -11.19 -14.14 6.24
CA ASN A 661 -10.96 -15.59 6.32
C ASN A 661 -12.24 -16.35 6.75
N GLN A 662 -13.08 -15.74 7.59
CA GLN A 662 -14.36 -16.34 7.94
C GLN A 662 -15.37 -16.24 6.79
N TYR A 663 -15.37 -15.13 6.05
CA TYR A 663 -16.16 -14.94 4.84
C TYR A 663 -15.82 -15.99 3.76
N ASN A 664 -14.54 -16.30 3.56
CA ASN A 664 -14.07 -17.26 2.55
C ASN A 664 -14.50 -18.73 2.82
N GLN A 665 -15.06 -19.01 4.00
CA GLN A 665 -15.59 -20.34 4.33
C GLN A 665 -16.98 -20.59 3.72
N PHE A 666 -17.70 -19.55 3.28
CA PHE A 666 -19.03 -19.69 2.71
C PHE A 666 -18.99 -20.19 1.26
N SER A 667 -20.01 -20.96 0.89
CA SER A 667 -20.24 -21.45 -0.48
C SER A 667 -20.73 -20.33 -1.42
N LEU A 668 -21.62 -19.46 -0.95
CA LEU A 668 -22.24 -18.39 -1.75
C LEU A 668 -21.22 -17.48 -2.46
N PRO A 669 -20.16 -16.96 -1.79
CA PRO A 669 -19.16 -16.13 -2.46
C PRO A 669 -18.47 -16.79 -3.66
N ARG A 670 -18.31 -18.12 -3.64
CA ARG A 670 -17.67 -18.90 -4.72
C ARG A 670 -18.51 -18.96 -5.98
N LEU A 671 -19.78 -18.58 -5.91
CA LEU A 671 -20.64 -18.43 -7.09
C LEU A 671 -20.37 -17.12 -7.82
N TRP A 672 -19.92 -16.06 -7.13
CA TRP A 672 -19.61 -14.76 -7.74
C TRP A 672 -18.21 -14.65 -8.35
N GLY A 673 -17.25 -15.41 -7.82
CA GLY A 673 -15.85 -15.40 -8.22
C GLY A 673 -15.05 -16.51 -7.53
N ASP A 674 -13.84 -16.78 -8.00
CA ASP A 674 -12.96 -17.81 -7.42
C ASP A 674 -11.93 -17.23 -6.43
N GLY A 675 -11.94 -15.90 -6.23
CA GLY A 675 -11.01 -15.20 -5.35
C GLY A 675 -9.62 -15.02 -5.95
N LYS A 676 -9.39 -15.41 -7.22
CA LYS A 676 -8.10 -15.20 -7.91
C LYS A 676 -8.01 -13.85 -8.58
N THR A 677 -9.13 -13.16 -8.77
CA THR A 677 -9.15 -11.84 -9.39
C THR A 677 -9.58 -10.76 -8.41
N ALA A 678 -8.91 -9.62 -8.48
CA ALA A 678 -9.28 -8.42 -7.76
C ALA A 678 -9.25 -7.22 -8.71
N ALA A 679 -9.97 -6.17 -8.35
CA ALA A 679 -9.94 -4.92 -9.05
C ALA A 679 -9.58 -3.78 -8.09
N ALA A 680 -8.76 -2.87 -8.57
CA ALA A 680 -8.17 -1.79 -7.81
C ALA A 680 -8.66 -0.44 -8.33
N ASP A 681 -9.26 0.36 -7.44
CA ASP A 681 -9.83 1.67 -7.78
C ASP A 681 -9.65 2.68 -6.65
N GLY A 682 -9.51 3.96 -7.03
CA GLY A 682 -9.33 5.09 -6.14
C GLY A 682 -10.60 5.94 -6.03
N THR A 683 -11.09 6.16 -4.81
CA THR A 683 -12.20 7.09 -4.54
C THR A 683 -11.69 8.34 -3.84
N LYS A 684 -12.04 9.52 -4.37
CA LYS A 684 -11.66 10.80 -3.73
C LYS A 684 -12.52 11.05 -2.48
N PHE A 685 -11.85 11.44 -1.39
CA PHE A 685 -12.41 12.05 -0.20
C PHE A 685 -11.95 13.50 -0.07
N ASP A 686 -12.82 14.39 0.37
CA ASP A 686 -12.45 15.77 0.65
C ASP A 686 -11.75 15.89 2.02
N LEU A 687 -10.70 16.71 2.06
CA LEU A 687 -9.85 16.93 3.23
C LEU A 687 -9.80 18.42 3.58
N TYR A 688 -9.36 18.74 4.80
CA TYR A 688 -8.93 20.09 5.14
C TYR A 688 -7.65 20.51 4.38
N GLU A 689 -7.54 21.82 4.11
CA GLU A 689 -6.56 22.39 3.18
C GLU A 689 -5.15 22.63 3.79
N GLU A 690 -5.00 22.61 5.12
CA GLU A 690 -3.74 22.98 5.81
C GLU A 690 -2.81 21.79 6.14
N ASN A 691 -2.53 20.91 5.19
CA ASN A 691 -1.56 19.83 5.40
C ASN A 691 -0.64 19.63 4.19
N LEU A 692 0.52 18.98 4.41
CA LEU A 692 1.51 18.74 3.33
C LEU A 692 0.99 17.79 2.25
N ILE A 693 -0.04 17.00 2.55
CA ILE A 693 -0.58 15.90 1.74
C ILE A 693 -1.76 16.34 0.84
N SER A 694 -2.44 17.42 1.21
CA SER A 694 -3.61 17.94 0.52
C SER A 694 -3.15 18.57 -0.79
N GLU A 695 -3.53 17.93 -1.89
CA GLU A 695 -3.27 18.43 -3.24
C GLU A 695 -4.57 18.59 -3.99
N TYR A 696 -4.58 19.56 -4.90
CA TYR A 696 -5.72 19.79 -5.78
C TYR A 696 -5.77 18.71 -6.86
N HIS A 697 -6.87 17.95 -6.90
CA HIS A 697 -7.04 16.91 -7.89
C HIS A 697 -7.66 17.44 -9.19
N ILE A 698 -6.89 17.43 -10.29
CA ILE A 698 -7.30 17.98 -11.60
C ILE A 698 -8.55 17.27 -12.16
N ARG A 699 -8.66 15.94 -12.01
CA ARG A 699 -9.81 15.15 -12.53
C ARG A 699 -11.08 15.23 -11.66
N TYR A 700 -10.97 15.64 -10.39
CA TYR A 700 -12.09 15.66 -9.44
C TYR A 700 -12.40 17.07 -8.86
N GLY A 701 -11.66 18.12 -9.27
CA GLY A 701 -12.01 19.52 -9.02
C GLY A 701 -12.02 19.98 -7.56
N GLY A 702 -11.02 19.60 -6.74
CA GLY A 702 -10.90 20.10 -5.36
C GLY A 702 -9.73 19.48 -4.59
N TYR A 703 -9.47 19.98 -3.38
CA TYR A 703 -8.47 19.44 -2.43
C TYR A 703 -8.98 18.16 -1.77
N GLY A 704 -8.14 17.14 -1.65
CA GLY A 704 -8.56 15.87 -1.06
C GLY A 704 -7.48 14.80 -1.00
N GLY A 705 -7.90 13.58 -0.67
CA GLY A 705 -7.09 12.35 -0.72
C GLY A 705 -7.85 11.24 -1.43
N ILE A 706 -7.14 10.20 -1.84
CA ILE A 706 -7.69 9.06 -2.58
C ILE A 706 -7.68 7.85 -1.63
N ALA A 707 -8.85 7.31 -1.33
CA ALA A 707 -8.98 5.99 -0.72
C ALA A 707 -8.89 4.93 -1.83
N TYR A 708 -7.78 4.22 -1.84
CA TYR A 708 -7.48 3.19 -2.83
C TYR A 708 -7.87 1.83 -2.28
N HIS A 709 -8.73 1.09 -2.98
CA HIS A 709 -9.24 -0.22 -2.52
C HIS A 709 -8.89 -1.31 -3.51
N HIS A 710 -8.60 -2.52 -3.00
CA HIS A 710 -8.64 -3.75 -3.79
C HIS A 710 -9.87 -4.55 -3.41
N VAL A 711 -10.76 -4.76 -4.36
CA VAL A 711 -12.00 -5.52 -4.17
C VAL A 711 -11.91 -6.82 -4.97
N SER A 712 -12.08 -7.94 -4.26
CA SER A 712 -12.14 -9.28 -4.84
C SER A 712 -13.33 -9.42 -5.80
N ASP A 713 -13.22 -10.30 -6.79
CA ASP A 713 -14.37 -10.75 -7.57
C ASP A 713 -15.47 -11.41 -6.70
N THR A 714 -15.15 -11.80 -5.47
CA THR A 714 -16.12 -12.23 -4.46
C THR A 714 -16.78 -11.07 -3.71
N TYR A 715 -16.76 -9.82 -4.19
CA TYR A 715 -17.43 -8.66 -3.56
C TYR A 715 -16.92 -8.27 -2.15
N ILE A 716 -15.66 -8.55 -1.82
CA ILE A 716 -15.09 -8.18 -0.52
C ILE A 716 -13.80 -7.38 -0.67
N ALA A 717 -13.61 -6.35 0.15
CA ALA A 717 -12.42 -5.51 0.10
C ALA A 717 -11.26 -6.18 0.83
N LEU A 718 -10.19 -6.48 0.09
CA LEU A 718 -9.01 -7.18 0.59
C LEU A 718 -7.98 -6.23 1.19
N PHE A 719 -7.94 -4.99 0.69
CA PHE A 719 -6.94 -4.01 1.05
C PHE A 719 -7.46 -2.59 0.82
N SER A 720 -7.03 -1.66 1.67
CA SER A 720 -7.09 -0.24 1.40
C SER A 720 -5.84 0.52 1.81
N HIS A 721 -5.64 1.64 1.12
CA HIS A 721 -4.62 2.62 1.45
C HIS A 721 -5.09 4.04 1.12
N PHE A 722 -4.73 4.99 1.96
CA PHE A 722 -4.96 6.40 1.74
C PHE A 722 -3.77 7.00 0.99
N ILE A 723 -4.04 7.52 -0.20
CA ILE A 723 -3.05 8.10 -1.11
C ILE A 723 -3.30 9.61 -1.21
N PRO A 724 -2.27 10.46 -1.06
CA PRO A 724 -2.37 11.89 -1.37
C PRO A 724 -2.84 12.14 -2.80
N CYS A 725 -3.64 13.18 -3.04
CA CYS A 725 -3.96 13.58 -4.41
C CYS A 725 -2.67 13.96 -5.16
N GLY A 726 -2.63 13.72 -6.48
CA GLY A 726 -1.48 14.06 -7.33
C GLY A 726 -0.30 13.08 -7.28
N VAL A 727 -0.33 12.08 -6.39
CA VAL A 727 0.54 10.90 -6.43
C VAL A 727 -0.02 9.90 -7.44
N TRP A 728 0.87 9.22 -8.17
CA TRP A 728 0.47 8.25 -9.18
C TRP A 728 0.02 6.94 -8.51
N GLU A 729 -1.28 6.64 -8.54
CA GLU A 729 -1.93 5.56 -7.77
C GLU A 729 -1.37 4.17 -8.10
N ALA A 730 -0.91 3.99 -9.35
CA ALA A 730 -0.44 2.72 -9.85
C ALA A 730 0.79 2.16 -9.11
N VAL A 731 1.50 2.97 -8.33
CA VAL A 731 2.60 2.47 -7.48
C VAL A 731 2.09 1.63 -6.30
N TYR A 732 0.84 1.81 -5.88
CA TYR A 732 0.24 1.12 -4.73
C TYR A 732 -0.56 -0.15 -5.11
N ILE A 733 -0.84 -0.34 -6.39
CA ILE A 733 -1.46 -1.54 -7.00
C ILE A 733 -0.78 -2.83 -6.51
N ILE A 734 0.54 -2.85 -6.45
CA ILE A 734 1.29 -4.07 -6.08
C ILE A 734 1.39 -4.20 -4.56
N ASP A 735 1.55 -3.08 -3.84
CA ASP A 735 1.62 -3.05 -2.38
C ASP A 735 0.42 -3.75 -1.73
N GLY A 736 -0.79 -3.49 -2.24
CA GLY A 736 -2.02 -4.05 -1.67
C GLY A 736 -2.10 -5.58 -1.77
N LEU A 737 -1.63 -6.17 -2.87
CA LEU A 737 -1.59 -7.62 -3.04
C LEU A 737 -0.53 -8.25 -2.12
N LEU A 738 0.68 -7.67 -2.05
CA LEU A 738 1.75 -8.24 -1.22
C LEU A 738 1.49 -8.08 0.30
N LYS A 739 0.73 -7.04 0.70
CA LYS A 739 0.34 -6.84 2.10
C LYS A 739 -0.86 -7.69 2.51
N ASN A 740 -1.65 -8.19 1.56
CA ASN A 740 -2.80 -9.03 1.86
C ASN A 740 -2.33 -10.39 2.42
N LYS A 741 -2.66 -10.66 3.68
CA LYS A 741 -2.36 -11.92 4.38
C LYS A 741 -3.60 -12.78 4.63
N SER A 742 -4.72 -12.50 3.96
CA SER A 742 -5.95 -13.30 4.06
C SER A 742 -5.85 -14.59 3.24
N ASP A 743 -6.82 -15.49 3.40
CA ASP A 743 -6.88 -16.74 2.65
C ASP A 743 -7.29 -16.52 1.18
N ILE A 744 -7.80 -15.32 0.85
CA ILE A 744 -8.12 -14.91 -0.52
C ILE A 744 -6.87 -14.24 -1.10
N GLN A 745 -6.20 -14.92 -2.03
CA GLN A 745 -4.92 -14.48 -2.62
C GLN A 745 -5.07 -14.33 -4.14
N PRO A 746 -5.49 -13.14 -4.62
CA PRO A 746 -5.60 -12.88 -6.04
C PRO A 746 -4.23 -12.88 -6.73
N ASP A 747 -4.15 -13.53 -7.89
CA ASP A 747 -3.00 -13.47 -8.80
C ASP A 747 -3.22 -12.50 -9.97
N THR A 748 -4.46 -12.06 -10.17
CA THR A 748 -4.88 -11.23 -11.30
C THR A 748 -5.50 -9.94 -10.79
N LEU A 749 -5.02 -8.81 -11.33
CA LEU A 749 -5.41 -7.49 -10.84
C LEU A 749 -5.87 -6.59 -11.98
N HIS A 750 -7.10 -6.11 -11.88
CA HIS A 750 -7.66 -5.11 -12.78
C HIS A 750 -7.41 -3.72 -12.20
N ALA A 751 -6.90 -2.78 -13.00
CA ALA A 751 -6.64 -1.42 -12.56
C ALA A 751 -7.22 -0.41 -13.56
N ASP A 752 -7.45 0.84 -13.13
CA ASP A 752 -7.79 1.93 -14.07
C ASP A 752 -6.59 2.25 -14.99
N THR A 753 -6.81 3.14 -15.94
CA THR A 753 -5.90 3.64 -16.98
C THR A 753 -4.51 4.01 -16.44
N GLN A 754 -4.40 4.42 -15.17
CA GLN A 754 -3.11 4.74 -14.53
C GLN A 754 -2.17 3.52 -14.43
N GLY A 755 -2.68 2.28 -14.40
CA GLY A 755 -1.87 1.06 -14.33
C GLY A 755 -1.08 0.69 -15.60
N GLN A 756 -1.11 1.51 -16.66
CA GLN A 756 -0.56 1.19 -17.99
C GLN A 756 0.96 1.39 -18.16
N SER A 757 1.65 1.80 -17.09
CA SER A 757 3.09 2.07 -17.14
C SER A 757 3.90 0.79 -17.34
N THR A 758 4.92 0.87 -18.19
CA THR A 758 5.78 -0.28 -18.51
C THR A 758 6.55 -0.79 -17.27
N PRO A 759 7.20 0.04 -16.42
CA PRO A 759 7.78 -0.44 -15.16
C PRO A 759 6.82 -1.23 -14.27
N VAL A 760 5.55 -0.86 -14.20
CA VAL A 760 4.56 -1.56 -13.36
C VAL A 760 4.19 -2.91 -13.97
N PHE A 761 4.03 -2.99 -15.30
CA PHE A 761 3.86 -4.28 -15.99
C PHE A 761 5.06 -5.21 -15.78
N ALA A 762 6.29 -4.68 -15.85
CA ALA A 762 7.49 -5.47 -15.60
C ALA A 762 7.55 -5.99 -14.15
N LEU A 763 7.33 -5.10 -13.17
CA LEU A 763 7.38 -5.49 -11.76
C LEU A 763 6.27 -6.48 -11.41
N ALA A 764 5.04 -6.28 -11.91
CA ALA A 764 3.94 -7.21 -11.71
C ALA A 764 4.26 -8.58 -12.30
N HIS A 765 4.76 -8.63 -13.54
CA HIS A 765 5.17 -9.88 -14.19
C HIS A 765 6.24 -10.61 -13.39
N LEU A 766 7.30 -9.90 -12.98
CA LEU A 766 8.37 -10.50 -12.18
C LEU A 766 7.90 -11.00 -10.83
N LEU A 767 6.81 -10.47 -10.26
CA LEU A 767 6.21 -10.92 -8.99
C LEU A 767 5.16 -12.03 -9.16
N GLY A 768 4.85 -12.45 -10.39
CA GLY A 768 3.82 -13.44 -10.71
C GLY A 768 2.39 -12.87 -10.73
N ILE A 769 2.23 -11.55 -10.89
CA ILE A 769 0.93 -10.87 -10.89
C ILE A 769 0.50 -10.57 -12.33
N ASN A 770 -0.70 -11.02 -12.69
CA ASN A 770 -1.34 -10.72 -13.96
C ASN A 770 -2.03 -9.35 -13.91
N LEU A 771 -1.31 -8.30 -14.29
CA LEU A 771 -1.88 -6.95 -14.38
C LEU A 771 -2.72 -6.78 -15.65
N MET A 772 -4.00 -6.45 -15.48
CA MET A 772 -4.99 -6.33 -16.56
C MET A 772 -5.74 -4.99 -16.50
N PRO A 773 -5.10 -3.87 -16.86
CA PRO A 773 -5.71 -2.55 -16.72
C PRO A 773 -6.82 -2.33 -17.75
N ARG A 774 -7.84 -1.54 -17.39
CA ARG A 774 -8.85 -1.04 -18.32
C ARG A 774 -8.22 0.06 -19.18
N ILE A 775 -8.16 -0.14 -20.49
CA ILE A 775 -7.51 0.80 -21.41
C ILE A 775 -8.55 1.56 -22.25
N ARG A 776 -8.71 2.86 -21.97
CA ARG A 776 -9.63 3.75 -22.71
C ARG A 776 -9.08 4.15 -24.09
N ASN A 777 -7.82 4.61 -24.16
CA ASN A 777 -7.17 5.09 -25.38
C ASN A 777 -6.10 4.10 -25.88
N TRP A 778 -6.47 2.84 -26.05
CA TRP A 778 -5.52 1.78 -26.40
C TRP A 778 -4.86 1.99 -27.78
N LYS A 779 -5.53 2.75 -28.67
CA LYS A 779 -5.04 3.06 -30.03
C LYS A 779 -3.77 3.91 -30.04
N ASP A 780 -3.55 4.71 -29.00
CA ASP A 780 -2.37 5.60 -28.89
C ASP A 780 -1.14 4.85 -28.35
N LEU A 781 -1.30 3.58 -27.97
CA LEU A 781 -0.23 2.78 -27.38
C LEU A 781 0.60 2.07 -28.45
N LYS A 782 1.91 2.18 -28.31
CA LYS A 782 2.89 1.49 -29.17
C LYS A 782 2.95 0.00 -28.84
N PHE A 783 2.80 -0.84 -29.87
CA PHE A 783 3.14 -2.26 -29.87
C PHE A 783 4.58 -2.46 -30.34
N TYR A 784 5.28 -3.42 -29.73
CA TYR A 784 6.69 -3.73 -29.99
C TYR A 784 6.84 -5.10 -30.64
N ARG A 785 7.70 -5.21 -31.66
CA ARG A 785 8.04 -6.50 -32.29
C ARG A 785 9.19 -7.18 -31.55
N ALA A 786 9.27 -8.49 -31.70
CA ALA A 786 10.37 -9.27 -31.17
C ALA A 786 11.69 -9.00 -31.93
N ASP A 787 11.63 -9.00 -33.26
CA ASP A 787 12.73 -8.61 -34.13
C ASP A 787 12.26 -7.58 -35.17
N LYS A 788 13.19 -6.79 -35.71
CA LYS A 788 12.90 -5.79 -36.75
C LYS A 788 12.42 -6.43 -38.05
N ASP A 789 12.88 -7.65 -38.32
CA ASP A 789 12.61 -8.37 -39.56
C ASP A 789 11.32 -9.22 -39.51
N THR A 790 10.70 -9.37 -38.34
CA THR A 790 9.43 -10.09 -38.19
C THR A 790 8.28 -9.30 -38.81
N LYS A 791 7.54 -9.93 -39.73
CA LYS A 791 6.33 -9.37 -40.35
C LYS A 791 5.13 -10.26 -40.09
N TYR A 792 3.98 -9.64 -39.80
CA TYR A 792 2.70 -10.33 -39.64
C TYR A 792 1.81 -10.13 -40.87
N HIS A 793 0.85 -11.02 -41.13
CA HIS A 793 0.05 -10.92 -42.37
C HIS A 793 -1.10 -9.92 -42.24
N HIS A 794 -1.81 -9.92 -41.12
CA HIS A 794 -3.02 -9.14 -40.87
C HIS A 794 -2.80 -7.99 -39.89
N ILE A 795 -1.96 -8.18 -38.87
CA ILE A 795 -1.82 -7.22 -37.75
C ILE A 795 -0.55 -6.37 -37.78
N ASP A 796 0.23 -6.41 -38.87
CA ASP A 796 1.57 -5.81 -38.93
C ASP A 796 1.58 -4.29 -38.66
N GLN A 797 0.54 -3.59 -39.10
CA GLN A 797 0.39 -2.14 -38.93
C GLN A 797 0.25 -1.71 -37.47
N LEU A 798 -0.06 -2.62 -36.53
CA LEU A 798 -0.13 -2.29 -35.10
C LEU A 798 1.26 -2.01 -34.50
N PHE A 799 2.32 -2.58 -35.08
CA PHE A 799 3.66 -2.57 -34.50
C PHE A 799 4.51 -1.39 -34.97
N SER A 800 5.11 -0.68 -34.02
CA SER A 800 5.78 0.61 -34.28
C SER A 800 7.26 0.65 -33.91
N ASP A 801 7.76 -0.31 -33.13
CA ASP A 801 9.13 -0.30 -32.60
C ASP A 801 9.59 -1.72 -32.19
N THR A 802 10.82 -1.87 -31.74
CA THR A 802 11.40 -3.14 -31.24
C THR A 802 11.88 -3.03 -29.80
N VAL A 803 11.96 -4.17 -29.11
CA VAL A 803 12.48 -4.26 -27.74
C VAL A 803 14.02 -4.28 -27.76
N ASP A 804 14.65 -3.63 -26.78
CA ASP A 804 16.09 -3.73 -26.54
C ASP A 804 16.38 -4.92 -25.59
N TRP A 805 16.80 -6.04 -26.18
CA TRP A 805 17.02 -7.31 -25.48
C TRP A 805 18.31 -7.31 -24.65
N ASP A 806 19.37 -6.68 -25.16
CA ASP A 806 20.69 -6.63 -24.52
C ASP A 806 20.61 -5.95 -23.15
N LEU A 807 19.75 -4.93 -23.04
CA LEU A 807 19.53 -4.23 -21.78
C LEU A 807 18.88 -5.12 -20.72
N ILE A 808 17.93 -5.99 -21.10
CA ILE A 808 17.28 -6.93 -20.19
C ILE A 808 18.28 -8.01 -19.76
N GLU A 809 19.08 -8.54 -20.70
CA GLU A 809 20.09 -9.54 -20.41
C GLU A 809 21.16 -9.02 -19.44
N THR A 810 21.67 -7.81 -19.71
CA THR A 810 22.72 -7.17 -18.89
C THR A 810 22.26 -6.91 -17.46
N HIS A 811 21.02 -6.45 -17.27
CA HIS A 811 20.48 -6.06 -15.97
C HIS A 811 19.59 -7.13 -15.32
N TRP A 812 19.63 -8.37 -15.81
CA TRP A 812 18.84 -9.48 -15.27
C TRP A 812 19.07 -9.69 -13.76
N GLN A 813 20.34 -9.62 -13.31
CA GLN A 813 20.68 -9.74 -11.89
C GLN A 813 20.04 -8.62 -11.06
N ASP A 814 20.08 -7.38 -11.54
CA ASP A 814 19.49 -6.23 -10.85
C ASP A 814 17.96 -6.35 -10.75
N LEU A 815 17.31 -6.82 -11.82
CA LEU A 815 15.86 -7.09 -11.83
C LEU A 815 15.47 -8.12 -10.76
N LEU A 816 16.22 -9.24 -10.66
CA LEU A 816 15.97 -10.26 -9.65
C LEU A 816 16.30 -9.80 -8.23
N GLN A 817 17.40 -9.08 -8.04
CA GLN A 817 17.78 -8.55 -6.73
C GLN A 817 16.68 -7.68 -6.14
N VAL A 818 16.09 -6.81 -6.97
CA VAL A 818 14.95 -5.96 -6.60
C VAL A 818 13.75 -6.80 -6.16
N VAL A 819 13.37 -7.78 -6.98
CA VAL A 819 12.14 -8.55 -6.76
C VAL A 819 12.26 -9.48 -5.55
N LEU A 820 13.43 -10.10 -5.37
CA LEU A 820 13.74 -10.90 -4.17
C LEU A 820 13.76 -10.03 -2.91
N SER A 821 14.29 -8.81 -2.99
CA SER A 821 14.25 -7.85 -1.87
C SER A 821 12.81 -7.46 -1.49
N ILE A 822 11.93 -7.34 -2.48
CA ILE A 822 10.49 -7.10 -2.26
C ILE A 822 9.83 -8.32 -1.60
N LYS A 823 10.08 -9.53 -2.11
CA LYS A 823 9.54 -10.78 -1.53
C LYS A 823 10.04 -11.02 -0.10
N ALA A 824 11.27 -10.61 0.21
CA ALA A 824 11.83 -10.64 1.55
C ALA A 824 11.30 -9.52 2.48
N GLY A 825 10.44 -8.61 1.97
CA GLY A 825 9.85 -7.52 2.75
C GLY A 825 10.82 -6.40 3.13
N LYS A 826 11.98 -6.31 2.46
CA LYS A 826 13.00 -5.28 2.73
C LYS A 826 12.64 -3.91 2.16
N ILE A 827 11.97 -3.90 1.01
CA ILE A 827 11.50 -2.68 0.34
C ILE A 827 10.08 -2.87 -0.20
N LEU A 828 9.27 -1.81 -0.15
CA LEU A 828 7.93 -1.81 -0.75
C LEU A 828 7.99 -1.51 -2.25
N PRO A 829 7.19 -2.19 -3.09
CA PRO A 829 7.06 -1.88 -4.51
C PRO A 829 6.78 -0.39 -4.78
N SER A 830 5.89 0.23 -4.00
CA SER A 830 5.56 1.64 -4.15
C SER A 830 6.73 2.58 -3.90
N THR A 831 7.64 2.25 -2.99
CA THR A 831 8.87 3.02 -2.73
C THR A 831 9.80 2.95 -3.94
N LEU A 832 9.94 1.78 -4.56
CA LEU A 832 10.77 1.59 -5.73
C LEU A 832 10.15 2.24 -6.98
N LEU A 833 8.87 2.01 -7.26
CA LEU A 833 8.18 2.53 -8.45
C LEU A 833 8.11 4.07 -8.47
N ARG A 834 8.07 4.72 -7.30
CA ARG A 834 8.23 6.18 -7.19
C ARG A 834 9.59 6.66 -7.73
N LYS A 835 10.65 5.86 -7.52
CA LYS A 835 12.02 6.14 -7.98
C LYS A 835 12.22 5.74 -9.46
N LEU A 836 11.60 4.63 -9.90
CA LEU A 836 11.62 4.14 -11.28
C LEU A 836 10.66 4.93 -12.21
N SER A 837 10.91 6.24 -12.35
CA SER A 837 10.10 7.12 -13.19
C SER A 837 10.79 7.56 -14.49
N ASN A 838 9.98 7.94 -15.48
CA ASN A 838 10.44 8.41 -16.80
C ASN A 838 11.39 9.63 -16.76
N TYR A 839 11.53 10.30 -15.61
CA TYR A 839 12.39 11.46 -15.46
C TYR A 839 13.88 11.09 -15.37
N SER A 840 14.21 9.86 -14.96
CA SER A 840 15.61 9.43 -14.93
C SER A 840 16.08 9.00 -16.31
N ARG A 841 17.08 9.71 -16.83
CA ARG A 841 17.86 9.27 -18.00
C ARG A 841 19.04 8.39 -17.61
N LYS A 842 19.45 8.44 -16.34
CA LYS A 842 20.69 7.84 -15.81
C LYS A 842 20.45 6.43 -15.26
N ASN A 843 19.27 6.19 -14.70
CA ASN A 843 18.94 4.94 -14.03
C ASN A 843 18.76 3.79 -15.04
N ARG A 844 19.80 2.98 -15.19
CA ARG A 844 19.81 1.77 -16.04
C ARG A 844 18.80 0.72 -15.60
N LEU A 845 18.58 0.57 -14.29
CA LEU A 845 17.57 -0.32 -13.74
C LEU A 845 16.16 0.08 -14.20
N TYR A 846 15.82 1.37 -14.18
CA TYR A 846 14.56 1.87 -14.74
C TYR A 846 14.42 1.53 -16.24
N GLN A 847 15.49 1.70 -17.03
CA GLN A 847 15.47 1.37 -18.45
C GLN A 847 15.21 -0.13 -18.66
N ALA A 848 15.85 -1.02 -17.88
CA ALA A 848 15.61 -2.46 -17.93
C ALA A 848 14.16 -2.83 -17.59
N PHE A 849 13.60 -2.27 -16.49
CA PHE A 849 12.18 -2.42 -16.16
C PHE A 849 11.26 -1.90 -17.27
N ARG A 850 11.64 -0.81 -17.93
CA ARG A 850 10.87 -0.24 -19.04
C ARG A 850 10.84 -1.19 -20.24
N GLU A 851 11.96 -1.79 -20.63
CA GLU A 851 12.03 -2.72 -21.77
C GLU A 851 11.27 -4.01 -21.49
N LEU A 852 11.48 -4.63 -20.32
CA LEU A 852 10.68 -5.79 -19.89
C LEU A 852 9.18 -5.46 -19.90
N GLY A 853 8.82 -4.26 -19.42
CA GLY A 853 7.46 -3.79 -19.36
C GLY A 853 6.81 -3.59 -20.73
N ARG A 854 7.60 -3.21 -21.75
CA ARG A 854 7.13 -3.10 -23.14
C ARG A 854 6.70 -4.46 -23.70
N ILE A 855 7.42 -5.53 -23.36
CA ILE A 855 7.08 -6.91 -23.76
C ILE A 855 5.74 -7.30 -23.14
N VAL A 856 5.66 -7.26 -21.81
CA VAL A 856 4.47 -7.70 -21.04
C VAL A 856 3.23 -6.90 -21.46
N ARG A 857 3.37 -5.58 -21.62
CA ARG A 857 2.28 -4.71 -22.07
C ARG A 857 1.84 -5.03 -23.49
N THR A 858 2.76 -5.29 -24.41
CA THR A 858 2.42 -5.64 -25.80
C THR A 858 1.65 -6.96 -25.84
N VAL A 859 2.10 -7.98 -25.09
CA VAL A 859 1.37 -9.25 -24.97
C VAL A 859 -0.03 -9.05 -24.39
N PHE A 860 -0.16 -8.23 -23.33
CA PHE A 860 -1.47 -7.90 -22.78
C PHE A 860 -2.37 -7.22 -23.82
N LEU A 861 -1.86 -6.22 -24.56
CA LEU A 861 -2.64 -5.51 -25.57
C LEU A 861 -3.11 -6.45 -26.69
N LEU A 862 -2.24 -7.35 -27.17
CA LEU A 862 -2.59 -8.35 -28.17
C LEU A 862 -3.72 -9.25 -27.69
N LYS A 863 -3.64 -9.74 -26.45
CA LYS A 863 -4.71 -10.54 -25.83
C LYS A 863 -6.00 -9.73 -25.65
N TYR A 864 -5.88 -8.49 -25.20
CA TYR A 864 -7.02 -7.59 -24.94
C TYR A 864 -7.83 -7.30 -26.21
N ILE A 865 -7.16 -7.08 -27.33
CA ILE A 865 -7.85 -6.84 -28.60
C ILE A 865 -8.46 -8.14 -29.14
N SER A 866 -7.80 -9.28 -28.94
CA SER A 866 -8.25 -10.55 -29.50
C SER A 866 -9.31 -11.30 -28.68
N ASP A 867 -9.39 -11.09 -27.37
CA ASP A 867 -10.24 -11.90 -26.48
C ASP A 867 -11.40 -11.08 -25.90
N ILE A 868 -12.64 -11.42 -26.28
CA ILE A 868 -13.84 -10.78 -25.74
C ILE A 868 -14.11 -11.18 -24.28
N LYS A 869 -13.83 -12.43 -23.89
CA LYS A 869 -14.08 -12.90 -22.51
C LYS A 869 -13.18 -12.18 -21.52
N LEU A 870 -11.92 -11.95 -21.90
CA LEU A 870 -10.98 -11.14 -21.12
C LEU A 870 -11.53 -9.72 -20.89
N ARG A 871 -12.08 -9.08 -21.93
CA ARG A 871 -12.66 -7.73 -21.81
C ARG A 871 -13.95 -7.71 -20.97
N GLU A 872 -14.80 -8.73 -21.09
CA GLU A 872 -15.99 -8.89 -20.25
C GLU A 872 -15.62 -9.07 -18.77
N GLN A 873 -14.59 -9.87 -18.48
CA GLN A 873 -14.07 -10.06 -17.13
C GLN A 873 -13.53 -8.76 -16.53
N ILE A 874 -12.69 -8.02 -17.27
CA ILE A 874 -12.19 -6.70 -16.83
C ILE A 874 -13.36 -5.75 -16.52
N GLY A 875 -14.39 -5.72 -17.39
CA GLY A 875 -15.59 -4.91 -17.17
C GLY A 875 -16.38 -5.31 -15.93
N ALA A 876 -16.61 -6.62 -15.73
CA ALA A 876 -17.34 -7.13 -14.58
C ALA A 876 -16.64 -6.81 -13.25
N SER A 877 -15.33 -7.02 -13.17
CA SER A 877 -14.55 -6.72 -11.97
C SER A 877 -14.54 -5.23 -11.66
N THR A 878 -14.41 -4.37 -12.69
CA THR A 878 -14.49 -2.90 -12.50
C THR A 878 -15.84 -2.47 -11.93
N ASN A 879 -16.95 -3.01 -12.45
CA ASN A 879 -18.29 -2.70 -11.94
C ASN A 879 -18.47 -3.10 -10.46
N LYS A 880 -17.83 -4.20 -10.02
CA LYS A 880 -17.88 -4.63 -8.61
C LYS A 880 -17.17 -3.64 -7.68
N VAL A 881 -16.03 -3.06 -8.09
CA VAL A 881 -15.35 -2.03 -7.30
C VAL A 881 -16.15 -0.73 -7.27
N GLU A 882 -16.71 -0.31 -8.40
CA GLU A 882 -17.59 0.87 -8.45
C GLU A 882 -18.79 0.71 -7.50
N ALA A 883 -19.40 -0.47 -7.47
CA ALA A 883 -20.48 -0.81 -6.54
C ALA A 883 -20.01 -0.82 -5.06
N TYR A 884 -18.81 -1.35 -4.79
CA TYR A 884 -18.20 -1.31 -3.46
C TYR A 884 -17.99 0.12 -2.98
N ASN A 885 -17.43 0.99 -3.83
CA ASN A 885 -17.19 2.39 -3.51
C ASN A 885 -18.50 3.13 -3.17
N GLY A 886 -19.59 2.82 -3.88
CA GLY A 886 -20.92 3.32 -3.54
C GLY A 886 -21.42 2.81 -2.18
N PHE A 887 -21.20 1.52 -1.88
CA PHE A 887 -21.60 0.88 -0.64
C PHE A 887 -20.81 1.38 0.58
N SER A 888 -19.48 1.47 0.50
CA SER A 888 -18.63 1.99 1.58
C SER A 888 -18.92 3.46 1.86
N LYS A 889 -19.18 4.26 0.82
CA LYS A 889 -19.63 5.66 0.98
C LYS A 889 -20.99 5.75 1.68
N TRP A 890 -21.91 4.82 1.43
CA TRP A 890 -23.20 4.79 2.12
C TRP A 890 -23.08 4.49 3.62
N LEU A 891 -22.10 3.67 4.02
CA LEU A 891 -21.75 3.39 5.42
C LEU A 891 -20.98 4.55 6.08
N PHE A 892 -20.30 5.39 5.30
CA PHE A 892 -19.58 6.57 5.76
C PHE A 892 -20.48 7.81 5.90
N PHE A 893 -21.59 7.68 6.64
CA PHE A 893 -22.67 8.69 6.66
C PHE A 893 -22.46 9.87 7.62
N GLY A 894 -21.44 9.85 8.47
CA GLY A 894 -21.11 10.95 9.39
C GLY A 894 -20.28 12.06 8.75
N GLY A 895 -20.38 13.28 9.30
CA GLY A 895 -19.48 14.40 9.00
C GLY A 895 -19.45 14.84 7.52
N ASP A 896 -20.58 14.72 6.81
CA ASP A 896 -20.73 15.01 5.37
C ASP A 896 -19.73 14.28 4.46
N GLY A 897 -19.13 13.19 4.94
CA GLY A 897 -18.10 12.43 4.24
C GLY A 897 -16.72 13.11 4.19
N ILE A 898 -16.53 14.23 4.89
CA ILE A 898 -15.26 14.95 4.98
C ILE A 898 -14.40 14.28 6.07
N ILE A 899 -13.13 14.01 5.77
CA ILE A 899 -12.16 13.57 6.77
C ILE A 899 -11.57 14.82 7.41
N SER A 900 -11.98 15.10 8.65
CA SER A 900 -11.62 16.33 9.37
C SER A 900 -10.20 16.34 9.97
N GLU A 901 -9.39 15.33 9.65
CA GLU A 901 -8.11 15.08 10.31
C GLU A 901 -6.95 15.28 9.33
N ASN A 902 -5.86 15.88 9.80
CA ASN A 902 -4.68 16.22 9.00
C ASN A 902 -3.52 15.23 9.20
N ASP A 903 -3.56 14.38 10.22
CA ASP A 903 -2.58 13.30 10.40
C ASP A 903 -2.80 12.18 9.36
N PRO A 904 -1.84 11.90 8.45
CA PRO A 904 -1.94 10.78 7.52
C PRO A 904 -2.21 9.43 8.20
N GLU A 905 -1.70 9.21 9.41
CA GLU A 905 -1.95 7.98 10.16
C GLU A 905 -3.44 7.85 10.54
N GLU A 906 -4.07 8.95 10.92
CA GLU A 906 -5.49 8.98 11.22
C GLU A 906 -6.35 8.92 9.96
N GLN A 907 -5.93 9.56 8.86
CA GLN A 907 -6.60 9.44 7.55
C GLN A 907 -6.59 7.99 7.06
N GLU A 908 -5.45 7.31 7.14
CA GLU A 908 -5.32 5.88 6.84
C GLU A 908 -6.26 5.04 7.72
N LYS A 909 -6.28 5.28 9.03
CA LYS A 909 -7.18 4.60 9.95
C LYS A 909 -8.64 4.80 9.59
N ARG A 910 -9.05 6.01 9.18
CA ARG A 910 -10.43 6.32 8.79
C ARG A 910 -10.91 5.44 7.63
N ILE A 911 -10.09 5.30 6.59
CA ILE A 911 -10.41 4.43 5.45
C ILE A 911 -10.47 2.97 5.90
N LYS A 912 -9.49 2.51 6.69
CA LYS A 912 -9.49 1.12 7.18
C LYS A 912 -10.64 0.79 8.13
N TYR A 913 -11.06 1.72 8.99
CA TYR A 913 -12.25 1.51 9.82
C TYR A 913 -13.51 1.42 8.96
N ASN A 914 -13.62 2.23 7.90
CA ASN A 914 -14.74 2.12 6.96
C ASN A 914 -14.75 0.73 6.32
N ASP A 915 -13.62 0.27 5.80
CA ASP A 915 -13.51 -1.09 5.24
C ASP A 915 -13.80 -2.20 6.24
N LEU A 916 -13.39 -2.05 7.50
CA LEU A 916 -13.75 -2.99 8.56
C LEU A 916 -15.27 -3.07 8.73
N VAL A 917 -15.95 -1.92 8.79
CA VAL A 917 -17.42 -1.85 8.89
C VAL A 917 -18.07 -2.41 7.61
N ALA A 918 -17.60 -2.03 6.43
CA ALA A 918 -18.11 -2.49 5.15
C ALA A 918 -17.98 -4.01 5.01
N ASN A 919 -16.80 -4.57 5.28
CA ASN A 919 -16.56 -6.01 5.25
C ASN A 919 -17.37 -6.76 6.31
N ALA A 920 -17.57 -6.20 7.51
CA ALA A 920 -18.45 -6.79 8.52
C ALA A 920 -19.91 -6.86 8.04
N VAL A 921 -20.41 -5.80 7.40
CA VAL A 921 -21.76 -5.77 6.84
C VAL A 921 -21.90 -6.72 5.65
N ILE A 922 -20.93 -6.75 4.74
CA ILE A 922 -20.88 -7.71 3.62
C ILE A 922 -20.93 -9.14 4.14
N PHE A 923 -20.15 -9.44 5.18
CA PHE A 923 -20.10 -10.75 5.79
C PHE A 923 -21.44 -11.14 6.43
N GLN A 924 -22.06 -10.24 7.20
CA GLN A 924 -23.39 -10.47 7.76
C GLN A 924 -24.46 -10.69 6.67
N ASN A 925 -24.44 -9.88 5.60
CA ASN A 925 -25.36 -10.05 4.48
C ASN A 925 -25.18 -11.42 3.81
N VAL A 926 -23.94 -11.89 3.64
CA VAL A 926 -23.70 -13.25 3.11
C VAL A 926 -24.22 -14.31 4.05
N CYS A 927 -24.06 -14.18 5.37
CA CYS A 927 -24.65 -15.09 6.34
C CYS A 927 -26.18 -15.16 6.17
N ASP A 928 -26.86 -14.01 6.17
CA ASP A 928 -28.33 -13.97 6.10
C ASP A 928 -28.85 -14.44 4.74
N ILE A 929 -28.24 -14.02 3.63
CA ILE A 929 -28.63 -14.47 2.28
C ILE A 929 -28.46 -15.99 2.14
N THR A 930 -27.37 -16.55 2.66
CA THR A 930 -27.11 -18.00 2.62
C THR A 930 -28.21 -18.76 3.37
N LEU A 931 -28.59 -18.29 4.56
CA LEU A 931 -29.66 -18.89 5.36
C LEU A 931 -31.01 -18.80 4.64
N ILE A 932 -31.33 -17.63 4.07
CA ILE A 932 -32.60 -17.42 3.34
C ILE A 932 -32.67 -18.32 2.10
N LEU A 933 -31.60 -18.45 1.32
CA LEU A 933 -31.56 -19.34 0.15
C LEU A 933 -31.80 -20.80 0.53
N TRP A 934 -31.25 -21.23 1.67
CA TRP A 934 -31.46 -22.57 2.19
C TRP A 934 -32.90 -22.82 2.66
N GLU A 935 -33.50 -21.85 3.36
CA GLU A 935 -34.91 -21.90 3.75
C GLU A 935 -35.82 -21.94 2.52
N LEU A 936 -35.57 -21.09 1.52
CA LEU A 936 -36.30 -21.07 0.26
C LEU A 936 -36.21 -22.41 -0.47
N SER A 937 -35.02 -23.02 -0.51
CA SER A 937 -34.82 -24.34 -1.09
C SER A 937 -35.64 -25.42 -0.37
N LYS A 938 -35.68 -25.38 0.98
CA LYS A 938 -36.51 -26.29 1.79
C LYS A 938 -38.00 -26.09 1.60
N GLU A 939 -38.43 -24.86 1.33
CA GLU A 939 -39.82 -24.51 1.02
C GLU A 939 -40.21 -24.88 -0.43
N GLY A 940 -39.27 -25.37 -1.24
CA GLY A 940 -39.50 -25.77 -2.63
C GLY A 940 -39.46 -24.61 -3.63
N TYR A 941 -38.94 -23.43 -3.25
CA TYR A 941 -38.71 -22.34 -4.18
C TYR A 941 -37.56 -22.70 -5.13
N VAL A 942 -37.78 -22.56 -6.43
CA VAL A 942 -36.80 -22.91 -7.46
C VAL A 942 -36.05 -21.67 -7.92
N PHE A 943 -34.73 -21.69 -7.77
CA PHE A 943 -33.81 -20.70 -8.34
C PHE A 943 -32.64 -21.41 -9.03
N SER A 944 -32.07 -20.79 -10.05
CA SER A 944 -30.90 -21.31 -10.77
C SER A 944 -29.61 -20.70 -10.24
N LYS A 945 -28.47 -21.30 -10.59
CA LYS A 945 -27.15 -20.69 -10.35
C LYS A 945 -27.02 -19.32 -11.02
N GLU A 946 -27.61 -19.15 -12.21
CA GLU A 946 -27.59 -17.88 -12.94
C GLU A 946 -28.34 -16.77 -12.20
N ASP A 947 -29.41 -17.12 -11.47
CA ASP A 947 -30.13 -16.16 -10.63
C ASP A 947 -29.28 -15.69 -9.43
N ILE A 948 -28.53 -16.60 -8.80
CA ILE A 948 -27.67 -16.28 -7.65
C ILE A 948 -26.48 -15.41 -8.06
N VAL A 949 -25.88 -15.68 -9.22
CA VAL A 949 -24.72 -14.90 -9.73
C VAL A 949 -25.08 -13.43 -9.97
N MET A 950 -26.36 -13.14 -10.21
CA MET A 950 -26.87 -11.77 -10.37
C MET A 950 -27.12 -11.04 -9.04
N LEU A 951 -27.11 -11.74 -7.91
CA LEU A 951 -27.24 -11.13 -6.59
C LEU A 951 -25.94 -10.42 -6.18
N SER A 952 -26.07 -9.49 -5.24
CA SER A 952 -24.94 -8.77 -4.64
C SER A 952 -25.07 -8.78 -3.11
N PRO A 953 -23.96 -8.88 -2.35
CA PRO A 953 -24.01 -8.75 -0.91
C PRO A 953 -24.15 -7.29 -0.43
N TYR A 954 -24.20 -6.29 -1.34
CA TYR A 954 -24.29 -4.86 -0.99
C TYR A 954 -25.73 -4.37 -0.73
N LEU A 955 -26.59 -5.23 -0.19
CA LEU A 955 -27.98 -4.87 0.15
C LEU A 955 -28.03 -3.98 1.39
N THR A 956 -28.63 -2.79 1.27
CA THR A 956 -28.62 -1.77 2.33
C THR A 956 -29.99 -1.49 2.96
N ARG A 957 -31.09 -1.91 2.32
CA ARG A 957 -32.46 -1.52 2.70
C ARG A 957 -32.86 -1.94 4.11
N HIS A 958 -32.36 -3.09 4.59
CA HIS A 958 -32.67 -3.64 5.91
C HIS A 958 -31.75 -3.09 7.02
N ILE A 959 -30.77 -2.24 6.69
CA ILE A 959 -29.73 -1.79 7.62
C ILE A 959 -30.05 -0.40 8.17
N LYS A 960 -30.11 -0.28 9.50
CA LYS A 960 -30.35 0.98 10.21
C LYS A 960 -29.03 1.72 10.49
N ARG A 961 -28.88 2.91 9.91
CA ARG A 961 -27.71 3.81 10.06
C ARG A 961 -27.90 4.94 11.08
N PHE A 962 -29.13 5.19 11.52
CA PHE A 962 -29.45 6.32 12.39
C PHE A 962 -30.29 5.85 13.57
N GLY A 963 -30.14 6.54 14.70
CA GLY A 963 -30.88 6.27 15.93
C GLY A 963 -30.00 6.34 17.17
N ASP A 964 -30.57 5.97 18.31
CA ASP A 964 -29.80 5.64 19.49
C ASP A 964 -29.34 4.19 19.40
N TYR A 965 -28.11 3.93 19.85
CA TYR A 965 -27.54 2.58 19.85
C TYR A 965 -27.44 2.03 21.26
N MET A 966 -27.80 0.75 21.41
CA MET A 966 -27.54 -0.01 22.62
C MET A 966 -26.68 -1.21 22.23
N ILE A 967 -25.59 -1.43 22.94
CA ILE A 967 -24.80 -2.65 22.77
C ILE A 967 -25.37 -3.72 23.67
N ASP A 968 -25.67 -4.86 23.06
CA ASP A 968 -25.98 -6.09 23.75
C ASP A 968 -25.01 -7.18 23.28
N LEU A 969 -23.99 -7.47 24.10
CA LEU A 969 -23.04 -8.55 23.87
C LEU A 969 -23.55 -9.91 24.38
N GLU A 970 -24.69 -9.96 25.06
CA GLU A 970 -25.32 -11.19 25.53
C GLU A 970 -26.25 -11.79 24.45
N ASN A 971 -26.65 -10.98 23.47
CA ASN A 971 -27.37 -11.43 22.29
C ASN A 971 -26.44 -12.20 21.33
N ILE A 972 -26.31 -13.50 21.56
CA ILE A 972 -25.45 -14.38 20.78
C ILE A 972 -26.13 -14.73 19.44
N PRO A 973 -25.53 -14.42 18.27
CA PRO A 973 -26.09 -14.78 16.98
C PRO A 973 -26.09 -16.30 16.77
N GLN A 974 -26.93 -16.78 15.85
CA GLN A 974 -26.92 -18.19 15.47
C GLN A 974 -25.51 -18.62 14.97
N PRO A 975 -25.07 -19.86 15.29
CA PRO A 975 -23.79 -20.36 14.80
C PRO A 975 -23.76 -20.41 13.26
N ILE A 976 -22.60 -20.08 12.69
CA ILE A 976 -22.40 -20.19 11.25
C ILE A 976 -22.20 -21.66 10.86
N GLU A 977 -23.02 -22.15 9.94
CA GLU A 977 -22.76 -23.39 9.18
C GLU A 977 -22.25 -23.01 7.77
N GLY A 978 -20.94 -23.09 7.55
CA GLY A 978 -20.34 -22.68 6.26
C GLY A 978 -20.65 -23.61 5.08
N ASP A 979 -21.13 -24.83 5.36
CA ASP A 979 -21.49 -25.85 4.37
C ASP A 979 -23.01 -25.96 4.18
N ILE A 980 -23.76 -24.88 4.38
CA ILE A 980 -25.16 -24.85 3.97
C ILE A 980 -25.18 -24.97 2.43
N PRO A 981 -25.76 -26.03 1.86
CA PRO A 981 -25.87 -26.16 0.41
C PRO A 981 -26.80 -25.07 -0.11
N VAL A 982 -26.25 -24.23 -1.00
CA VAL A 982 -26.97 -23.20 -1.76
C VAL A 982 -27.11 -23.66 -3.19
#